data_AF-A0A416WQT3-F1
#
_entry.id   AF-A0A416WQT3-F1
#
_cell.length_a   1.000
_cell.length_b   1.000
_cell.length_c   1.000
_cell.angle_alpha   90.00
_cell.angle_beta   90.00
_cell.angle_gamma   90.00
#
_symmetry.space_group_name_H-M   'P 1'
#
loop_
_entity.id
_entity.type
_entity.pdbx_description
1 polymer ?
#
loop_
_entity_poly.entity_id
_entity_poly.type
_entity_poly.pdbx_seq_one_letter_code
_entity_poly.pdbx_strand_id
1 'polypeptide(L)'
;MKKKVGNRLIALLLALFMAVTMMPDMAVGAEETDNGVADEAQKCGYEQPKAINVGELDEDEAEDLPIVRAQYNAADASYWAVYGSDYYYSKMSGAEKQFYQALYDVNMSFLTGNKSAGYKTFDSTRHYHSGFVSIGSLDLDTALEVAKILQMSNPQFYFVNDEMLYGVNSDGKYQLALGVYNTCSNGSARADKTNGIKNKLDSWVASIKSKATILDMEQEAHDIIMRNCWYSEEGNYHQSSAGVLLEGKAVCAGYAETFEMLCNAVGIQTVCVTSSSHEWNKVKLYGRWYAVDCTWDDDKDDKTGTVYGYMYFNVSDNYSDEYGKWSHTAESWWSSYSVPVCENDKVITDRDYNYQGVDYSSVFDVDYYLKTYPDIKAAFGADENQAFMHFINSGMAEGRQGKSSFNVISYKNRYKDLRMTYGNNLRSYYLHYISNGKAEGRKATGDVTITDGVSVYNGVDYSAVYNYSYYIKKYPDIAKAFPNDDISTLAHFVTCGMNEKRQGNMNFDVNSYYNQYADLRSAFGTNWRAYYLHYIQNGKAEGRKGTGTKTMQGTTVYNGVDYSAVYNMSDYLNKNTDVKKAVGGDDLAAIAHFVNYGMKEGRQASSKFDVNSYRMRYKDLRSAFGYDLAGYYYHYMSSGKAEGRQATGKVTDIDGVTVYNGVDYSAVYNFNYYVNENPDIKAAFGNDDLAVLSHFVNYGMKEGRRGCEAFNVLIYREKNGDLKAAFGDDLKQYYIHYMNYGKKEGRKAA
;
A
#
# COMPACT_ATOMS: atom_id res chain seq x y z
N MET A 1 62.99 -19.22 6.64
CA MET A 1 63.73 -18.13 7.32
C MET A 1 63.01 -16.82 6.98
N LYS A 2 62.13 -16.25 7.82
CA LYS A 2 62.38 -15.16 8.83
C LYS A 2 63.30 -14.06 8.26
N LYS A 3 62.99 -12.75 8.14
CA LYS A 3 62.06 -11.75 8.73
C LYS A 3 61.79 -10.67 7.64
N LYS A 4 60.60 -10.08 7.40
CA LYS A 4 59.78 -9.09 8.14
C LYS A 4 60.42 -7.72 8.44
N VAL A 5 59.57 -6.70 8.25
CA VAL A 5 59.49 -5.31 8.78
C VAL A 5 59.87 -4.21 7.77
N GLY A 6 59.03 -3.21 7.46
CA GLY A 6 57.72 -2.89 8.02
C GLY A 6 56.96 -1.74 7.34
N ASN A 7 55.67 -1.71 7.69
CA ASN A 7 54.59 -0.76 7.42
C ASN A 7 54.95 0.73 7.33
N ARG A 8 54.16 1.46 6.52
CA ARG A 8 53.21 2.47 7.03
C ARG A 8 52.09 2.79 6.02
N LEU A 9 50.86 2.67 6.52
CA LEU A 9 49.61 3.19 5.95
C LEU A 9 49.69 4.72 5.77
N ILE A 10 48.94 5.25 4.80
CA ILE A 10 47.79 6.16 5.02
C ILE A 10 47.04 6.30 3.69
N ALA A 11 45.75 5.97 3.73
CA ALA A 11 44.76 6.37 2.74
C ALA A 11 44.13 7.69 3.21
N LEU A 12 43.84 8.62 2.29
CA LEU A 12 42.58 9.38 2.31
C LEU A 12 42.41 10.25 1.07
N LEU A 13 41.22 10.08 0.48
CA LEU A 13 40.53 10.88 -0.52
C LEU A 13 40.60 12.39 -0.25
N LEU A 14 40.64 13.20 -1.31
CA LEU A 14 39.60 14.21 -1.59
C LEU A 14 39.80 14.88 -2.96
N ALA A 15 38.68 15.39 -3.46
CA ALA A 15 38.35 15.66 -4.83
C ALA A 15 38.70 17.08 -5.32
N LEU A 16 38.50 17.25 -6.64
CA LEU A 16 38.03 18.47 -7.32
C LEU A 16 39.05 19.61 -7.55
N PHE A 17 39.48 19.84 -8.79
CA PHE A 17 38.90 20.84 -9.72
C PHE A 17 39.75 21.01 -11.00
N MET A 18 39.05 21.50 -12.03
CA MET A 18 39.41 21.76 -13.43
C MET A 18 40.77 22.42 -13.73
N ALA A 19 41.37 22.07 -14.87
CA ALA A 19 41.90 23.04 -15.82
C ALA A 19 42.03 22.42 -17.22
N VAL A 20 41.19 22.92 -18.12
CA VAL A 20 41.28 22.81 -19.58
C VAL A 20 42.63 23.37 -20.05
N THR A 21 43.32 22.64 -20.93
CA THR A 21 44.27 23.27 -21.86
C THR A 21 44.00 22.76 -23.27
N MET A 22 43.80 23.74 -24.13
CA MET A 22 43.42 23.71 -25.53
C MET A 22 44.56 23.16 -26.40
N MET A 23 44.23 22.37 -27.43
CA MET A 23 44.93 22.34 -28.73
C MET A 23 43.94 21.96 -29.85
N PRO A 24 44.16 22.42 -31.10
CA PRO A 24 43.11 22.97 -31.95
C PRO A 24 42.54 22.02 -33.00
N ASP A 25 41.41 22.46 -33.54
CA ASP A 25 40.66 21.94 -34.69
C ASP A 25 41.53 21.46 -35.85
N MET A 26 41.32 20.19 -36.23
CA MET A 26 41.36 19.80 -37.63
C MET A 26 39.98 19.24 -37.99
N ALA A 27 39.24 20.03 -38.76
CA ALA A 27 38.06 19.59 -39.46
C ALA A 27 38.43 18.41 -40.36
N VAL A 28 37.98 17.21 -39.99
CA VAL A 28 37.86 16.09 -40.92
C VAL A 28 36.53 16.30 -41.63
N GLY A 29 36.58 16.88 -42.82
CA GLY A 29 35.50 16.72 -43.78
C GLY A 29 35.33 15.23 -44.05
N ALA A 30 34.19 14.68 -43.63
CA ALA A 30 33.77 13.37 -44.11
C ALA A 30 33.37 13.56 -45.58
N GLU A 31 34.34 13.41 -46.48
CA GLU A 31 34.04 13.04 -47.85
C GLU A 31 33.37 11.66 -47.83
N GLU A 32 32.19 11.58 -48.41
CA GLU A 32 31.54 10.33 -48.79
C GLU A 32 32.53 9.49 -49.60
N THR A 33 33.05 8.42 -49.00
CA THR A 33 33.72 7.38 -49.77
C THR A 33 32.67 6.41 -50.28
N ASP A 34 32.06 6.78 -51.39
CA ASP A 34 31.59 5.84 -52.41
C ASP A 34 32.79 4.96 -52.80
N ASN A 35 32.72 3.68 -52.44
CA ASN A 35 33.63 2.65 -52.92
C ASN A 35 32.81 1.43 -53.38
N GLY A 36 32.14 1.62 -54.52
CA GLY A 36 31.96 0.68 -55.63
C GLY A 36 32.11 -0.82 -55.34
N VAL A 37 30.96 -1.49 -55.22
CA VAL A 37 30.36 -2.22 -56.35
C VAL A 37 28.86 -1.95 -56.29
N ALA A 38 28.41 -0.85 -56.90
CA ALA A 38 27.00 -0.65 -57.18
C ALA A 38 26.64 -1.56 -58.35
N ASP A 39 26.27 -2.81 -58.05
CA ASP A 39 25.35 -3.53 -58.95
C ASP A 39 24.08 -2.67 -58.97
N GLU A 40 23.51 -2.44 -60.16
CA GLU A 40 22.35 -1.58 -60.36
C GLU A 40 21.19 -2.03 -59.45
N ALA A 41 21.11 -1.48 -58.23
CA ALA A 41 19.99 -1.68 -57.34
C ALA A 41 18.76 -1.27 -58.12
N GLN A 42 17.82 -2.20 -58.29
CA GLN A 42 16.61 -1.97 -59.05
C GLN A 42 15.82 -0.85 -58.36
N LYS A 43 15.98 0.39 -58.85
CA LYS A 43 15.25 1.54 -58.35
C LYS A 43 13.78 1.33 -58.67
N CYS A 44 12.94 1.35 -57.65
CA CYS A 44 11.50 1.15 -57.78
C CYS A 44 10.73 2.47 -57.66
N GLY A 45 11.29 3.54 -58.25
CA GLY A 45 10.59 4.81 -58.43
C GLY A 45 10.26 5.60 -57.15
N TYR A 46 10.69 5.16 -55.96
CA TYR A 46 10.41 5.89 -54.71
C TYR A 46 10.96 7.30 -54.75
N GLU A 47 10.13 8.26 -54.34
CA GLU A 47 10.54 9.64 -54.14
C GLU A 47 10.37 10.05 -52.67
N GLN A 48 11.45 10.54 -52.08
CA GLN A 48 11.45 11.04 -50.71
C GLN A 48 10.62 12.33 -50.61
N PRO A 49 9.86 12.54 -49.51
CA PRO A 49 9.13 13.77 -49.29
C PRO A 49 10.04 15.01 -49.32
N LYS A 50 9.59 16.03 -50.06
CA LYS A 50 10.28 17.28 -50.35
C LYS A 50 9.81 18.37 -49.40
N ALA A 51 10.73 18.96 -48.64
CA ALA A 51 10.43 20.10 -47.77
C ALA A 51 10.39 21.40 -48.58
N ILE A 52 9.27 22.12 -48.54
CA ILE A 52 9.03 23.38 -49.27
C ILE A 52 8.86 24.52 -48.27
N ASN A 53 9.77 25.49 -48.30
CA ASN A 53 9.66 26.71 -47.50
C ASN A 53 8.66 27.68 -48.14
N VAL A 54 7.55 27.96 -47.47
CA VAL A 54 6.51 28.88 -47.95
C VAL A 54 6.63 30.30 -47.41
N GLY A 55 7.67 30.59 -46.62
CA GLY A 55 7.94 31.91 -46.07
C GLY A 55 7.10 32.25 -44.84
N GLU A 56 6.73 33.52 -44.71
CA GLU A 56 5.92 34.04 -43.59
C GLU A 56 4.45 33.59 -43.72
N LEU A 57 3.87 33.14 -42.61
CA LEU A 57 2.47 32.71 -42.52
C LEU A 57 1.63 33.83 -41.89
N ASP A 58 0.46 34.14 -42.47
CA ASP A 58 -0.44 35.20 -41.98
C ASP A 58 -1.12 34.78 -40.66
N GLU A 59 -1.47 35.74 -39.78
CA GLU A 59 -2.15 35.48 -38.49
C GLU A 59 -3.48 34.72 -38.61
N ASP A 60 -4.17 34.82 -39.76
CA ASP A 60 -5.44 34.11 -40.05
C ASP A 60 -5.24 32.69 -40.63
N GLU A 61 -4.06 32.40 -41.17
CA GLU A 61 -3.68 31.07 -41.68
C GLU A 61 -2.96 30.24 -40.62
N ALA A 62 -2.24 30.94 -39.75
CA ALA A 62 -1.88 30.50 -38.42
C ALA A 62 -3.11 30.60 -37.51
N GLU A 63 -4.19 29.88 -37.82
CA GLU A 63 -5.13 29.53 -36.75
C GLU A 63 -4.25 28.90 -35.66
N ASP A 64 -4.00 29.69 -34.62
CA ASP A 64 -3.68 29.21 -33.30
C ASP A 64 -4.87 28.29 -33.02
N LEU A 65 -4.74 27.02 -33.41
CA LEU A 65 -5.63 25.95 -33.02
C LEU A 65 -5.12 25.58 -31.64
N PRO A 66 -5.61 26.19 -30.54
CA PRO A 66 -5.24 25.77 -29.21
C PRO A 66 -5.79 24.37 -29.01
N ILE A 67 -5.06 23.32 -29.42
CA ILE A 67 -5.44 21.93 -29.16
C ILE A 67 -6.95 21.76 -29.42
N VAL A 68 -7.46 22.35 -30.52
CA VAL A 68 -8.86 22.19 -30.85
C VAL A 68 -8.89 20.76 -31.33
N ARG A 69 -9.36 19.86 -30.47
CA ARG A 69 -9.91 18.57 -30.88
C ARG A 69 -10.71 18.88 -32.13
N ALA A 70 -10.14 18.59 -33.30
CA ALA A 70 -10.89 18.65 -34.52
C ALA A 70 -12.17 17.87 -34.22
N GLN A 71 -13.34 18.47 -34.45
CA GLN A 71 -14.61 17.76 -34.30
C GLN A 71 -14.70 16.78 -35.48
N TYR A 72 -13.87 15.75 -35.49
CA TYR A 72 -14.04 14.61 -36.36
C TYR A 72 -15.16 13.75 -35.79
N ASN A 73 -15.93 13.13 -36.68
CA ASN A 73 -16.91 12.14 -36.28
C ASN A 73 -16.17 10.98 -35.60
N ALA A 74 -16.33 10.82 -34.29
CA ALA A 74 -15.62 9.82 -33.51
C ALA A 74 -15.86 8.38 -34.01
N ALA A 75 -17.00 8.12 -34.67
CA ALA A 75 -17.30 6.82 -35.27
C ALA A 75 -16.57 6.57 -36.60
N ASP A 76 -16.31 7.62 -37.40
CA ASP A 76 -15.55 7.49 -38.65
C ASP A 76 -14.05 7.45 -38.38
N ALA A 77 -13.57 8.21 -37.39
CA ALA A 77 -12.16 8.17 -36.99
C ALA A 77 -11.74 6.81 -36.43
N SER A 78 -12.61 6.13 -35.67
CA SER A 78 -12.30 4.78 -35.17
C SER A 78 -12.25 3.71 -36.26
N TYR A 79 -12.99 3.89 -37.36
CA TYR A 79 -12.88 3.04 -38.54
C TYR A 79 -11.51 3.20 -39.20
N TRP A 80 -11.02 4.43 -39.37
CA TRP A 80 -9.76 4.69 -40.07
C TRP A 80 -8.51 4.45 -39.22
N ALA A 81 -8.61 4.58 -37.90
CA ALA A 81 -7.48 4.42 -36.98
C ALA A 81 -6.83 3.02 -37.01
N VAL A 82 -7.54 1.98 -37.45
CA VAL A 82 -7.02 0.60 -37.48
C VAL A 82 -6.06 0.34 -38.65
N TYR A 83 -5.96 1.26 -39.61
CA TYR A 83 -5.15 1.09 -40.82
C TYR A 83 -3.72 1.65 -40.68
N GLY A 84 -3.41 2.35 -39.58
CA GLY A 84 -2.07 2.87 -39.29
C GLY A 84 -1.35 2.07 -38.20
N SER A 85 -0.14 2.52 -37.86
CA SER A 85 0.73 1.88 -36.86
C SER A 85 1.24 2.86 -35.80
N ASP A 86 1.05 2.51 -34.53
CA ASP A 86 1.59 3.27 -33.39
C ASP A 86 3.03 2.87 -33.01
N TYR A 87 3.68 1.99 -33.80
CA TYR A 87 4.98 1.43 -33.44
C TYR A 87 6.03 2.54 -33.22
N TYR A 88 6.25 3.42 -34.21
CA TYR A 88 7.23 4.50 -34.10
C TYR A 88 6.76 5.61 -33.17
N TYR A 89 5.45 5.93 -33.16
CA TYR A 89 4.86 6.84 -32.19
C TYR A 89 5.20 6.42 -30.76
N SER A 90 5.19 5.13 -30.43
CA SER A 90 5.53 4.65 -29.09
C SER A 90 6.96 5.01 -28.66
N LYS A 91 7.89 5.17 -29.60
CA LYS A 91 9.32 5.47 -29.40
C LYS A 91 9.64 6.96 -29.28
N MET A 92 8.73 7.80 -29.79
CA MET A 92 8.86 9.25 -29.75
C MET A 92 8.90 9.81 -28.31
N SER A 93 9.70 10.87 -28.14
CA SER A 93 9.73 11.74 -26.96
C SER A 93 8.39 12.46 -26.74
N GLY A 94 8.26 13.12 -25.59
CA GLY A 94 7.04 13.86 -25.27
C GLY A 94 6.72 15.00 -26.26
N ALA A 95 7.75 15.71 -26.75
CA ALA A 95 7.58 16.81 -27.70
C ALA A 95 7.23 16.31 -29.11
N GLU A 96 7.91 15.25 -29.56
CA GLU A 96 7.60 14.60 -30.85
C GLU A 96 6.16 14.05 -30.87
N LYS A 97 5.71 13.39 -29.79
CA LYS A 97 4.33 12.89 -29.67
C LYS A 97 3.29 14.01 -29.75
N GLN A 98 3.56 15.18 -29.18
CA GLN A 98 2.64 16.32 -29.24
C GLN A 98 2.51 16.84 -30.68
N PHE A 99 3.63 17.00 -31.38
CA PHE A 99 3.62 17.43 -32.78
C PHE A 99 3.00 16.39 -33.71
N TYR A 100 3.38 15.11 -33.58
CA TYR A 100 2.78 13.99 -34.33
C TYR A 100 1.27 13.96 -34.16
N GLN A 101 0.77 14.07 -32.91
CA GLN A 101 -0.67 14.05 -32.64
C GLN A 101 -1.38 15.24 -33.31
N ALA A 102 -0.80 16.44 -33.29
CA ALA A 102 -1.39 17.60 -33.93
C ALA A 102 -1.51 17.43 -35.45
N LEU A 103 -0.47 16.92 -36.10
CA LEU A 103 -0.51 16.56 -37.53
C LEU A 103 -1.55 15.46 -37.79
N TYR A 104 -1.60 14.43 -36.95
CA TYR A 104 -2.54 13.31 -37.10
C TYR A 104 -3.98 13.81 -37.03
N ASP A 105 -4.31 14.67 -36.06
CA ASP A 105 -5.65 15.20 -35.85
C ASP A 105 -6.12 16.05 -37.05
N VAL A 106 -5.24 16.89 -37.61
CA VAL A 106 -5.53 17.69 -38.82
C VAL A 106 -5.80 16.80 -40.04
N ASN A 107 -4.95 15.80 -40.26
CA ASN A 107 -5.11 14.90 -41.42
C ASN A 107 -6.30 13.95 -41.25
N MET A 108 -6.59 13.49 -40.03
CA MET A 108 -7.79 12.71 -39.73
C MET A 108 -9.07 13.54 -39.94
N SER A 109 -9.04 14.84 -39.64
CA SER A 109 -10.13 15.75 -39.98
C SER A 109 -10.32 15.88 -41.49
N PHE A 110 -9.23 15.89 -42.28
CA PHE A 110 -9.29 15.89 -43.75
C PHE A 110 -9.84 14.58 -44.31
N LEU A 111 -9.44 13.44 -43.73
CA LEU A 111 -9.90 12.12 -44.14
C LEU A 111 -11.40 11.95 -43.92
N THR A 112 -11.90 12.40 -42.76
CA THR A 112 -13.29 12.20 -42.32
C THR A 112 -14.23 13.37 -42.65
N GLY A 113 -13.68 14.50 -43.13
CA GLY A 113 -14.42 15.73 -43.42
C GLY A 113 -14.42 16.11 -44.89
N ASN A 114 -15.18 17.17 -45.21
CA ASN A 114 -15.35 17.69 -46.56
C ASN A 114 -14.76 19.11 -46.75
N LYS A 115 -13.90 19.56 -45.83
CA LYS A 115 -13.17 20.84 -45.97
C LYS A 115 -12.17 20.74 -47.13
N SER A 116 -12.14 21.75 -48.00
CA SER A 116 -11.13 21.83 -49.05
C SER A 116 -9.75 22.18 -48.49
N ALA A 117 -8.69 21.72 -49.16
CA ALA A 117 -7.31 22.01 -48.82
C ALA A 117 -7.02 23.52 -48.90
N GLY A 118 -6.17 23.99 -47.97
CA GLY A 118 -5.50 25.28 -48.12
C GLY A 118 -4.48 25.21 -49.26
N TYR A 119 -4.01 26.36 -49.75
CA TYR A 119 -2.92 26.38 -50.73
C TYR A 119 -2.00 27.57 -50.55
N LYS A 120 -0.73 27.37 -50.88
CA LYS A 120 0.27 28.43 -51.07
C LYS A 120 0.68 28.47 -52.54
N THR A 121 0.99 29.66 -53.03
CA THR A 121 1.49 29.83 -54.40
C THR A 121 2.98 30.11 -54.35
N PHE A 122 3.77 29.22 -54.91
CA PHE A 122 5.22 29.34 -55.04
C PHE A 122 5.62 29.01 -56.49
N ASP A 123 6.55 29.76 -57.06
CA ASP A 123 7.00 29.58 -58.47
C ASP A 123 5.84 29.39 -59.50
N SER A 124 4.81 30.24 -59.39
CA SER A 124 3.60 30.18 -60.23
C SER A 124 2.77 28.90 -60.10
N THR A 125 3.08 28.03 -59.13
CA THR A 125 2.39 26.75 -58.88
C THR A 125 1.66 26.80 -57.55
N ARG A 126 0.47 26.18 -57.48
CA ARG A 126 -0.29 26.03 -56.23
C ARG A 126 0.11 24.73 -55.54
N HIS A 127 0.61 24.86 -54.33
CA HIS A 127 0.89 23.75 -53.42
C HIS A 127 -0.22 23.67 -52.39
N TYR A 128 -1.00 22.58 -52.43
CA TYR A 128 -2.13 22.36 -51.52
C TYR A 128 -1.66 21.68 -50.25
N HIS A 129 -2.31 21.97 -49.11
CA HIS A 129 -1.93 21.39 -47.83
C HIS A 129 -3.15 21.10 -46.93
N SER A 130 -2.97 20.15 -46.01
CA SER A 130 -4.03 19.76 -45.05
C SER A 130 -4.20 20.76 -43.90
N GLY A 131 -3.15 21.49 -43.54
CA GLY A 131 -3.18 22.55 -42.53
C GLY A 131 -1.86 22.64 -41.77
N PHE A 132 -1.44 23.86 -41.45
CA PHE A 132 -0.21 24.09 -40.71
C PHE A 132 -0.42 23.83 -39.21
N VAL A 133 0.53 23.14 -38.59
CA VAL A 133 0.58 22.93 -37.14
C VAL A 133 1.94 23.36 -36.60
N SER A 134 1.97 23.92 -35.38
CA SER A 134 3.21 24.33 -34.75
C SER A 134 4.10 23.14 -34.42
N ILE A 135 5.41 23.25 -34.71
CA ILE A 135 6.40 22.23 -34.33
C ILE A 135 6.78 22.29 -32.84
N GLY A 136 6.22 23.25 -32.09
CA GLY A 136 6.45 23.41 -30.66
C GLY A 136 7.91 23.75 -30.34
N SER A 137 8.55 22.88 -29.54
CA SER A 137 9.95 23.04 -29.14
C SER A 137 10.93 22.20 -29.97
N LEU A 138 10.46 21.54 -31.03
CA LEU A 138 11.31 20.75 -31.92
C LEU A 138 12.13 21.67 -32.82
N ASP A 139 13.32 21.22 -33.22
CA ASP A 139 13.99 21.75 -34.40
C ASP A 139 13.30 21.25 -35.69
N LEU A 140 13.57 21.95 -36.79
CA LEU A 140 12.90 21.68 -38.07
C LEU A 140 13.24 20.30 -38.63
N ASP A 141 14.48 19.84 -38.49
CA ASP A 141 14.92 18.54 -39.02
C ASP A 141 14.18 17.40 -38.31
N THR A 142 14.11 17.44 -36.98
CA THR A 142 13.32 16.49 -36.19
C THR A 142 11.84 16.55 -36.54
N ALA A 143 11.28 17.74 -36.75
CA ALA A 143 9.88 17.88 -37.16
C ALA A 143 9.61 17.29 -38.55
N LEU A 144 10.53 17.44 -39.50
CA LEU A 144 10.44 16.82 -40.82
C LEU A 144 10.50 15.29 -40.73
N GLU A 145 11.38 14.73 -39.89
CA GLU A 145 11.44 13.28 -39.63
C GLU A 145 10.12 12.75 -39.04
N VAL A 146 9.57 13.43 -38.03
CA VAL A 146 8.28 13.06 -37.43
C VAL A 146 7.14 13.14 -38.45
N ALA A 147 7.14 14.15 -39.33
CA ALA A 147 6.15 14.28 -40.39
C ALA A 147 6.25 13.16 -41.44
N LYS A 148 7.48 12.75 -41.81
CA LYS A 148 7.72 11.57 -42.68
C LYS A 148 7.18 10.30 -42.05
N ILE A 149 7.49 10.05 -40.78
CA ILE A 149 6.97 8.88 -40.05
C ILE A 149 5.45 8.91 -40.02
N LEU A 150 4.83 10.07 -39.80
CA LEU A 150 3.38 10.20 -39.81
C LEU A 150 2.77 9.85 -41.17
N GLN A 151 3.37 10.31 -42.27
CA GLN A 151 2.90 9.97 -43.61
C GLN A 151 2.92 8.44 -43.84
N MET A 152 4.05 7.79 -43.53
CA MET A 152 4.22 6.35 -43.75
C MET A 152 3.43 5.47 -42.77
N SER A 153 3.35 5.86 -41.50
CA SER A 153 2.65 5.08 -40.45
C SER A 153 1.14 5.31 -40.46
N ASN A 154 0.65 6.21 -41.33
CA ASN A 154 -0.77 6.50 -41.50
C ASN A 154 -1.17 6.51 -42.98
N PRO A 155 -0.96 5.37 -43.68
CA PRO A 155 -1.23 5.26 -45.12
C PRO A 155 -2.71 5.48 -45.50
N GLN A 156 -3.62 5.47 -44.52
CA GLN A 156 -5.00 5.92 -44.70
C GLN A 156 -5.12 7.39 -45.10
N PHE A 157 -4.10 8.22 -44.87
CA PHE A 157 -4.01 9.59 -45.38
C PHE A 157 -3.61 9.63 -46.85
N TYR A 158 -4.26 8.80 -47.68
CA TYR A 158 -3.99 8.56 -49.11
C TYR A 158 -3.91 9.83 -49.97
N PHE A 159 -4.49 10.93 -49.49
CA PHE A 159 -4.53 12.23 -50.18
C PHE A 159 -3.25 13.06 -50.01
N VAL A 160 -2.34 12.63 -49.14
CA VAL A 160 -1.03 13.28 -48.92
C VAL A 160 -0.09 12.93 -50.07
N ASN A 161 0.62 13.94 -50.59
CA ASN A 161 1.62 13.78 -51.66
C ASN A 161 3.05 13.80 -51.09
N ASP A 162 4.04 13.90 -51.96
CA ASP A 162 5.46 13.97 -51.62
C ASP A 162 5.92 15.38 -51.16
N GLU A 163 5.01 16.30 -50.82
CA GLU A 163 5.38 17.65 -50.36
C GLU A 163 5.14 17.83 -48.85
N MET A 164 6.08 18.49 -48.17
CA MET A 164 5.95 18.96 -46.79
C MET A 164 6.17 20.46 -46.76
N LEU A 165 5.12 21.22 -46.49
CA LEU A 165 5.20 22.67 -46.52
C LEU A 165 5.56 23.16 -45.12
N TYR A 166 6.54 24.04 -44.99
CA TYR A 166 6.90 24.67 -43.73
C TYR A 166 7.05 26.18 -43.90
N GLY A 167 6.69 26.91 -42.86
CA GLY A 167 6.73 28.37 -42.83
C GLY A 167 6.96 28.89 -41.42
N VAL A 168 7.11 30.21 -41.30
CA VAL A 168 7.39 30.88 -40.02
C VAL A 168 6.24 31.84 -39.71
N ASN A 169 5.70 31.75 -38.50
CA ASN A 169 4.68 32.69 -38.02
C ASN A 169 5.30 34.06 -37.66
N SER A 170 4.44 35.05 -37.45
CA SER A 170 4.83 36.40 -36.99
C SER A 170 5.62 36.42 -35.67
N ASP A 171 5.52 35.38 -34.83
CA ASP A 171 6.29 35.20 -33.60
C ASP A 171 7.64 34.49 -33.79
N GLY A 172 8.01 34.16 -35.02
CA GLY A 172 9.27 33.51 -35.38
C GLY A 172 9.27 31.99 -35.22
N LYS A 173 8.15 31.36 -34.87
CA LYS A 173 8.08 29.89 -34.72
C LYS A 173 7.71 29.20 -36.04
N TYR A 174 8.34 28.04 -36.28
CA TYR A 174 8.03 27.21 -37.42
C TYR A 174 6.69 26.49 -37.28
N GLN A 175 5.99 26.37 -38.40
CA GLN A 175 4.85 25.48 -38.58
C GLN A 175 5.08 24.56 -39.79
N LEU A 176 4.45 23.39 -39.78
CA LEU A 176 4.55 22.39 -40.84
C LEU A 176 3.17 21.87 -41.21
N ALA A 177 2.95 21.62 -42.50
CA ALA A 177 1.76 20.96 -43.05
C ALA A 177 2.17 19.84 -44.01
N LEU A 178 1.32 18.82 -44.13
CA LEU A 178 1.46 17.82 -45.21
C LEU A 178 0.82 18.35 -46.48
N GLY A 179 1.52 18.17 -47.60
CA GLY A 179 1.02 18.50 -48.93
C GLY A 179 -0.11 17.57 -49.35
N VAL A 180 -0.99 18.06 -50.22
CA VAL A 180 -2.20 17.34 -50.66
C VAL A 180 -2.22 17.31 -52.18
N TYR A 181 -2.51 16.14 -52.76
CA TYR A 181 -2.72 16.03 -54.20
C TYR A 181 -3.79 17.02 -54.68
N ASN A 182 -3.52 17.75 -55.76
CA ASN A 182 -4.46 18.72 -56.33
C ASN A 182 -5.86 18.11 -56.60
N THR A 183 -5.90 16.86 -57.05
CA THR A 183 -7.13 16.07 -57.27
C THR A 183 -7.91 15.73 -56.00
N CYS A 184 -7.30 15.89 -54.82
CA CYS A 184 -7.88 15.73 -53.49
C CYS A 184 -8.07 17.07 -52.75
N SER A 185 -7.73 18.20 -53.39
CA SER A 185 -7.85 19.54 -52.79
C SER A 185 -9.31 19.95 -52.55
N ASN A 186 -10.25 19.53 -53.40
CA ASN A 186 -11.66 19.75 -53.19
C ASN A 186 -12.21 18.74 -52.17
N GLY A 187 -12.76 19.23 -51.05
CA GLY A 187 -13.15 18.36 -49.95
C GLY A 187 -14.33 17.42 -50.26
N SER A 188 -15.29 17.83 -51.10
CA SER A 188 -16.38 16.95 -51.54
C SER A 188 -15.87 15.83 -52.46
N ALA A 189 -15.03 16.18 -53.45
CA ALA A 189 -14.44 15.19 -54.35
C ALA A 189 -13.51 14.21 -53.60
N ARG A 190 -12.78 14.70 -52.59
CA ARG A 190 -11.99 13.85 -51.69
C ARG A 190 -12.90 12.91 -50.90
N ALA A 191 -13.99 13.40 -50.29
CA ALA A 191 -14.92 12.56 -49.55
C ALA A 191 -15.53 11.43 -50.41
N ASP A 192 -15.83 11.69 -51.69
CA ASP A 192 -16.28 10.66 -52.63
C ASP A 192 -15.20 9.58 -52.87
N LYS A 193 -13.93 9.99 -53.00
CA LYS A 193 -12.79 9.06 -53.08
C LYS A 193 -12.63 8.25 -51.78
N THR A 194 -12.72 8.90 -50.62
CA THR A 194 -12.67 8.24 -49.30
C THR A 194 -13.72 7.13 -49.20
N ASN A 195 -14.96 7.41 -49.62
CA ASN A 195 -16.05 6.43 -49.62
C ASN A 195 -15.79 5.27 -50.59
N GLY A 196 -15.23 5.55 -51.77
CA GLY A 196 -14.84 4.52 -52.73
C GLY A 196 -13.75 3.59 -52.18
N ILE A 197 -12.72 4.17 -51.56
CA ILE A 197 -11.64 3.44 -50.89
C ILE A 197 -12.21 2.58 -49.74
N LYS A 198 -13.06 3.16 -48.90
CA LYS A 198 -13.72 2.45 -47.79
C LYS A 198 -14.45 1.19 -48.27
N ASN A 199 -15.24 1.28 -49.33
CA ASN A 199 -15.95 0.11 -49.87
C ASN A 199 -14.99 -0.99 -50.37
N LYS A 200 -13.86 -0.61 -50.97
CA LYS A 200 -12.84 -1.55 -51.45
C LYS A 200 -12.12 -2.21 -50.27
N LEU A 201 -11.71 -1.43 -49.28
CA LEU A 201 -11.08 -1.92 -48.05
C LEU A 201 -12.00 -2.87 -47.28
N ASP A 202 -13.29 -2.54 -47.13
CA ASP A 202 -14.26 -3.40 -46.44
C ASP A 202 -14.33 -4.80 -47.07
N SER A 203 -14.34 -4.87 -48.41
CA SER A 203 -14.32 -6.15 -49.13
C SER A 203 -12.99 -6.90 -48.96
N TRP A 204 -11.86 -6.20 -49.04
CA TRP A 204 -10.54 -6.80 -48.96
C TRP A 204 -10.23 -7.31 -47.55
N VAL A 205 -10.50 -6.50 -46.52
CA VAL A 205 -10.36 -6.85 -45.11
C VAL A 205 -11.27 -8.02 -44.74
N ALA A 206 -12.48 -8.11 -45.30
CA ALA A 206 -13.35 -9.28 -45.10
C ALA A 206 -12.76 -10.57 -45.70
N SER A 207 -12.15 -10.49 -46.89
CA SER A 207 -11.44 -11.62 -47.51
C SER A 207 -10.28 -12.08 -46.63
N ILE A 208 -9.46 -11.15 -46.15
CA ILE A 208 -8.31 -11.42 -45.30
C ILE A 208 -8.77 -12.08 -43.98
N LYS A 209 -9.75 -11.49 -43.28
CA LYS A 209 -10.29 -12.03 -42.02
C LYS A 209 -10.93 -13.42 -42.14
N SER A 210 -11.26 -13.87 -43.37
CA SER A 210 -11.82 -15.20 -43.60
C SER A 210 -10.77 -16.33 -43.54
N LYS A 211 -9.48 -15.97 -43.54
CA LYS A 211 -8.37 -16.92 -43.55
C LYS A 211 -8.14 -17.54 -42.17
N ALA A 212 -7.58 -18.75 -42.15
CA ALA A 212 -7.54 -19.59 -40.96
C ALA A 212 -6.44 -19.20 -39.98
N THR A 213 -5.30 -18.74 -40.48
CA THR A 213 -4.12 -18.37 -39.69
C THR A 213 -3.67 -16.96 -39.99
N ILE A 214 -2.95 -16.32 -39.06
CA ILE A 214 -2.37 -14.99 -39.29
C ILE A 214 -1.42 -14.95 -40.50
N LEU A 215 -0.74 -16.06 -40.80
CA LEU A 215 0.10 -16.20 -41.98
C LEU A 215 -0.73 -16.23 -43.27
N ASP A 216 -1.83 -16.99 -43.29
CA ASP A 216 -2.76 -17.01 -44.44
C ASP A 216 -3.46 -15.65 -44.63
N MET A 217 -3.70 -14.92 -43.54
CA MET A 217 -4.26 -13.56 -43.57
C MET A 217 -3.28 -12.58 -44.21
N GLU A 218 -2.02 -12.56 -43.74
CA GLU A 218 -0.96 -11.74 -44.33
C GLU A 218 -0.76 -12.06 -45.82
N GLN A 219 -0.68 -13.36 -46.18
CA GLN A 219 -0.52 -13.76 -47.58
C GLN A 219 -1.70 -13.30 -48.44
N GLU A 220 -2.95 -13.36 -47.95
CA GLU A 220 -4.09 -12.81 -48.70
C GLU A 220 -3.99 -11.28 -48.87
N ALA A 221 -3.45 -10.56 -47.88
CA ALA A 221 -3.22 -9.11 -48.01
C ALA A 221 -2.23 -8.80 -49.15
N HIS A 222 -1.15 -9.58 -49.24
CA HIS A 222 -0.19 -9.54 -50.35
C HIS A 222 -0.89 -9.85 -51.69
N ASP A 223 -1.53 -11.02 -51.79
CA ASP A 223 -2.11 -11.54 -53.04
C ASP A 223 -3.26 -10.68 -53.57
N ILE A 224 -4.01 -10.00 -52.69
CA ILE A 224 -5.05 -9.05 -53.11
C ILE A 224 -4.42 -7.84 -53.80
N ILE A 225 -3.30 -7.32 -53.31
CA ILE A 225 -2.60 -6.18 -53.92
C ILE A 225 -2.10 -6.57 -55.31
N MET A 226 -1.41 -7.72 -55.43
CA MET A 226 -0.89 -8.22 -56.72
C MET A 226 -1.98 -8.42 -57.78
N ARG A 227 -3.18 -8.85 -57.38
CA ARG A 227 -4.31 -9.04 -58.31
C ARG A 227 -4.97 -7.74 -58.78
N ASN A 228 -4.67 -6.61 -58.12
CA ASN A 228 -5.40 -5.36 -58.32
C ASN A 228 -4.49 -4.15 -58.59
N CYS A 229 -3.17 -4.34 -58.65
CA CYS A 229 -2.18 -3.33 -58.95
C CYS A 229 -1.04 -3.93 -59.77
N TRP A 230 -0.43 -3.14 -60.65
CA TRP A 230 0.84 -3.48 -61.30
C TRP A 230 1.81 -2.30 -61.20
N TYR A 231 3.12 -2.62 -61.22
CA TYR A 231 4.16 -1.62 -61.06
C TYR A 231 4.10 -0.58 -62.18
N SER A 232 4.08 0.70 -61.81
CA SER A 232 3.99 1.82 -62.75
C SER A 232 4.41 3.13 -62.11
N GLU A 233 5.41 3.78 -62.72
CA GLU A 233 5.77 5.18 -62.45
C GLU A 233 4.79 6.16 -63.12
N GLU A 234 3.88 5.66 -63.97
CA GLU A 234 2.78 6.44 -64.53
C GLU A 234 1.58 6.43 -63.56
N GLY A 235 1.07 7.62 -63.20
CA GLY A 235 -0.12 7.76 -62.36
C GLY A 235 -0.05 9.00 -61.47
N ASN A 236 -1.20 9.50 -61.00
CA ASN A 236 -1.20 10.72 -60.18
C ASN A 236 -0.89 10.44 -58.70
N TYR A 237 -1.01 9.18 -58.26
CA TYR A 237 -0.86 8.79 -56.85
C TYR A 237 0.12 7.63 -56.66
N HIS A 238 1.03 7.41 -57.60
CA HIS A 238 1.87 6.22 -57.61
C HIS A 238 2.75 6.08 -56.34
N GLN A 239 3.03 7.20 -55.65
CA GLN A 239 3.79 7.28 -54.39
C GLN A 239 2.95 7.08 -53.10
N SER A 240 1.69 6.67 -53.18
CA SER A 240 0.88 6.42 -51.97
C SER A 240 -0.14 5.30 -52.15
N SER A 241 -0.78 4.89 -51.06
CA SER A 241 -1.85 3.86 -51.06
C SER A 241 -2.97 4.14 -52.07
N ALA A 242 -3.18 5.42 -52.45
CA ALA A 242 -4.13 5.80 -53.49
C ALA A 242 -3.78 5.24 -54.88
N GLY A 243 -2.51 5.00 -55.19
CA GLY A 243 -2.11 4.36 -56.46
C GLY A 243 -2.75 2.99 -56.61
N VAL A 244 -2.64 2.14 -55.58
CA VAL A 244 -3.26 0.81 -55.53
C VAL A 244 -4.78 0.89 -55.42
N LEU A 245 -5.28 1.76 -54.55
CA LEU A 245 -6.69 1.76 -54.16
C LEU A 245 -7.58 2.46 -55.19
N LEU A 246 -7.10 3.50 -55.88
CA LEU A 246 -7.87 4.29 -56.87
C LEU A 246 -7.48 4.00 -58.33
N GLU A 247 -6.20 3.78 -58.64
CA GLU A 247 -5.71 3.69 -60.03
C GLU A 247 -5.32 2.27 -60.46
N GLY A 248 -5.03 1.38 -59.50
CA GLY A 248 -4.47 0.05 -59.78
C GLY A 248 -3.05 0.10 -60.34
N LYS A 249 -2.32 1.18 -60.04
CA LYS A 249 -0.98 1.48 -60.53
C LYS A 249 -0.19 2.20 -59.45
N ALA A 250 0.97 1.67 -59.09
CA ALA A 250 1.81 2.28 -58.06
C ALA A 250 3.29 1.95 -58.24
N VAL A 251 4.13 2.70 -57.54
CA VAL A 251 5.52 2.32 -57.25
C VAL A 251 5.60 1.79 -55.81
N CYS A 252 6.80 1.49 -55.31
CA CYS A 252 6.96 0.75 -54.05
C CYS A 252 6.24 1.35 -52.84
N ALA A 253 6.19 2.68 -52.71
CA ALA A 253 5.43 3.34 -51.65
C ALA A 253 3.95 2.94 -51.64
N GLY A 254 3.28 2.94 -52.80
CA GLY A 254 1.86 2.58 -52.86
C GLY A 254 1.58 1.12 -52.51
N TYR A 255 2.49 0.20 -52.88
CA TYR A 255 2.41 -1.20 -52.45
C TYR A 255 2.61 -1.35 -50.95
N ALA A 256 3.69 -0.77 -50.42
CA ALA A 256 4.07 -0.90 -49.03
C ALA A 256 3.03 -0.29 -48.09
N GLU A 257 2.57 0.93 -48.40
CA GLU A 257 1.53 1.61 -47.64
C GLU A 257 0.21 0.82 -47.64
N THR A 258 -0.20 0.24 -48.79
CA THR A 258 -1.44 -0.54 -48.87
C THR A 258 -1.33 -1.87 -48.11
N PHE A 259 -0.16 -2.52 -48.15
CA PHE A 259 0.09 -3.74 -47.37
C PHE A 259 0.07 -3.46 -45.87
N GLU A 260 0.66 -2.35 -45.42
CA GLU A 260 0.55 -1.88 -44.04
C GLU A 260 -0.92 -1.70 -43.62
N MET A 261 -1.72 -0.98 -44.44
CA MET A 261 -3.14 -0.78 -44.18
C MET A 261 -3.88 -2.10 -43.94
N LEU A 262 -3.72 -3.04 -44.87
CA LEU A 262 -4.48 -4.30 -44.85
C LEU A 262 -4.07 -5.19 -43.68
N CYS A 263 -2.78 -5.29 -43.37
CA CYS A 263 -2.29 -6.07 -42.24
C CYS A 263 -2.74 -5.48 -40.90
N ASN A 264 -2.57 -4.17 -40.70
CA ASN A 264 -2.94 -3.51 -39.45
C ASN A 264 -4.46 -3.61 -39.19
N ALA A 265 -5.30 -3.48 -40.23
CA ALA A 265 -6.75 -3.60 -40.13
C ALA A 265 -7.27 -4.98 -39.66
N VAL A 266 -6.41 -6.01 -39.77
CA VAL A 266 -6.70 -7.37 -39.31
C VAL A 266 -5.92 -7.77 -38.06
N GLY A 267 -5.19 -6.84 -37.45
CA GLY A 267 -4.45 -7.03 -36.20
C GLY A 267 -3.05 -7.64 -36.38
N ILE A 268 -2.50 -7.58 -37.60
CA ILE A 268 -1.13 -7.97 -37.88
C ILE A 268 -0.31 -6.69 -37.89
N GLN A 269 0.53 -6.51 -36.87
CA GLN A 269 1.34 -5.31 -36.73
C GLN A 269 2.36 -5.22 -37.88
N THR A 270 2.21 -4.21 -38.73
CA THR A 270 3.07 -3.92 -39.87
C THR A 270 3.49 -2.46 -39.84
N VAL A 271 4.70 -2.18 -40.30
CA VAL A 271 5.25 -0.83 -40.48
C VAL A 271 5.94 -0.71 -41.83
N CYS A 272 5.86 0.45 -42.46
CA CYS A 272 6.73 0.85 -43.56
C CYS A 272 8.14 1.21 -43.06
N VAL A 273 9.12 0.96 -43.93
CA VAL A 273 10.53 1.32 -43.79
C VAL A 273 11.03 1.78 -45.15
N THR A 274 11.86 2.81 -45.16
CA THR A 274 12.40 3.39 -46.39
C THR A 274 13.91 3.18 -46.50
N SER A 275 14.40 3.40 -47.71
CA SER A 275 15.77 3.75 -48.05
C SER A 275 15.70 5.00 -48.95
N SER A 276 16.85 5.51 -49.40
CA SER A 276 16.87 6.68 -50.29
C SER A 276 16.08 6.49 -51.61
N SER A 277 15.78 5.26 -52.03
CA SER A 277 15.13 4.97 -53.31
C SER A 277 14.13 3.81 -53.27
N HIS A 278 13.73 3.34 -52.09
CA HIS A 278 12.81 2.21 -51.96
C HIS A 278 12.01 2.28 -50.65
N GLU A 279 10.80 1.73 -50.66
CA GLU A 279 9.94 1.58 -49.48
C GLU A 279 9.38 0.15 -49.43
N TRP A 280 9.45 -0.48 -48.25
CA TRP A 280 9.00 -1.85 -48.02
C TRP A 280 8.39 -1.98 -46.61
N ASN A 281 7.94 -3.18 -46.25
CA ASN A 281 7.32 -3.42 -44.96
C ASN A 281 8.15 -4.30 -44.03
N LYS A 282 7.98 -4.07 -42.73
CA LYS A 282 8.28 -5.07 -41.69
C LYS A 282 6.98 -5.49 -41.03
N VAL A 283 6.76 -6.78 -40.91
CA VAL A 283 5.53 -7.40 -40.41
C VAL A 283 5.82 -8.30 -39.22
N LYS A 284 4.96 -8.28 -38.21
CA LYS A 284 5.15 -9.07 -36.98
C LYS A 284 4.24 -10.28 -36.92
N LEU A 285 4.84 -11.47 -37.06
CA LEU A 285 4.15 -12.77 -37.02
C LEU A 285 4.70 -13.63 -35.89
N TYR A 286 3.80 -14.23 -35.11
CA TYR A 286 4.17 -15.15 -34.02
C TYR A 286 5.23 -14.59 -33.05
N GLY A 287 5.22 -13.27 -32.83
CA GLY A 287 6.15 -12.56 -31.94
C GLY A 287 7.46 -12.09 -32.59
N ARG A 288 7.72 -12.43 -33.86
CA ARG A 288 8.95 -12.07 -34.59
C ARG A 288 8.65 -11.15 -35.77
N TRP A 289 9.61 -10.31 -36.14
CA TRP A 289 9.49 -9.43 -37.30
C TRP A 289 10.12 -10.06 -38.54
N TYR A 290 9.52 -9.81 -39.69
CA TYR A 290 9.98 -10.26 -41.01
C TYR A 290 9.87 -9.11 -42.01
N ALA A 291 10.77 -9.07 -42.98
CA ALA A 291 10.70 -8.12 -44.09
C ALA A 291 9.77 -8.68 -45.17
N VAL A 292 8.95 -7.81 -45.73
CA VAL A 292 8.06 -8.11 -46.87
C VAL A 292 8.21 -7.00 -47.91
N ASP A 293 8.38 -7.41 -49.16
CA ASP A 293 8.43 -6.50 -50.30
C ASP A 293 7.44 -6.93 -51.39
N CYS A 294 6.23 -6.39 -51.30
CA CYS A 294 5.20 -6.60 -52.30
C CYS A 294 5.64 -6.15 -53.71
N THR A 295 6.47 -5.13 -53.84
CA THR A 295 6.84 -4.59 -55.16
C THR A 295 7.84 -5.47 -55.88
N TRP A 296 8.79 -6.04 -55.15
CA TRP A 296 9.77 -6.95 -55.73
C TRP A 296 9.22 -8.36 -55.93
N ASP A 297 8.13 -8.72 -55.23
CA ASP A 297 7.37 -9.93 -55.52
C ASP A 297 6.41 -9.78 -56.73
N ASP A 298 6.12 -8.56 -57.18
CA ASP A 298 5.35 -8.30 -58.40
C ASP A 298 6.19 -8.49 -59.68
N ASP A 299 5.58 -9.04 -60.73
CA ASP A 299 6.24 -9.10 -62.05
C ASP A 299 6.01 -7.77 -62.78
N LYS A 300 7.07 -6.96 -62.90
CA LYS A 300 7.03 -5.65 -63.58
C LYS A 300 6.51 -5.70 -65.03
N ASP A 301 6.59 -6.85 -65.70
CA ASP A 301 6.15 -7.04 -67.07
C ASP A 301 4.71 -7.56 -67.14
N ASP A 302 4.13 -8.01 -66.02
CA ASP A 302 2.74 -8.46 -65.94
C ASP A 302 1.77 -7.30 -65.70
N LYS A 303 0.84 -7.12 -66.65
CA LYS A 303 -0.27 -6.14 -66.55
C LYS A 303 -1.62 -6.82 -66.29
N THR A 304 -1.60 -8.13 -66.03
CA THR A 304 -2.81 -8.95 -65.80
C THR A 304 -3.06 -9.22 -64.31
N GLY A 305 -2.05 -9.04 -63.45
CA GLY A 305 -2.12 -9.30 -62.01
C GLY A 305 -2.21 -10.81 -61.69
N THR A 306 -1.61 -11.66 -62.53
CA THR A 306 -1.68 -13.12 -62.41
C THR A 306 -0.32 -13.79 -62.27
N VAL A 307 0.78 -13.04 -62.42
CA VAL A 307 2.16 -13.53 -62.30
C VAL A 307 2.87 -12.71 -61.22
N TYR A 308 3.10 -13.32 -60.05
CA TYR A 308 3.86 -12.76 -58.93
C TYR A 308 4.48 -13.88 -58.09
N GLY A 309 5.49 -13.53 -57.28
CA GLY A 309 6.30 -14.43 -56.46
C GLY A 309 6.10 -14.28 -54.94
N TYR A 310 7.00 -14.90 -54.19
CA TYR A 310 7.14 -14.81 -52.72
C TYR A 310 8.62 -14.83 -52.33
N MET A 311 9.49 -14.32 -53.20
CA MET A 311 10.93 -14.38 -53.00
C MET A 311 11.37 -13.40 -51.91
N TYR A 312 10.63 -12.31 -51.74
CA TYR A 312 10.88 -11.27 -50.75
C TYR A 312 9.78 -11.20 -49.67
N PHE A 313 8.98 -12.27 -49.57
CA PHE A 313 7.92 -12.42 -48.59
C PHE A 313 8.44 -13.13 -47.34
N ASN A 314 8.41 -12.44 -46.21
CA ASN A 314 8.80 -12.95 -44.88
C ASN A 314 10.27 -13.38 -44.74
N VAL A 315 11.19 -12.49 -45.10
CA VAL A 315 12.64 -12.73 -45.07
C VAL A 315 13.37 -11.95 -43.96
N SER A 316 14.66 -12.22 -43.76
CA SER A 316 15.48 -11.48 -42.77
C SER A 316 16.03 -10.16 -43.34
N ASP A 317 16.51 -9.28 -42.47
CA ASP A 317 17.20 -8.05 -42.89
C ASP A 317 18.52 -8.33 -43.62
N ASN A 318 19.08 -9.53 -43.49
CA ASN A 318 20.31 -9.98 -44.15
C ASN A 318 20.03 -10.96 -45.30
N TYR A 319 18.78 -11.06 -45.74
CA TYR A 319 18.43 -11.92 -46.86
C TYR A 319 19.25 -11.52 -48.09
N SER A 320 19.61 -12.49 -48.91
CA SER A 320 20.22 -12.25 -50.20
C SER A 320 19.68 -13.33 -51.12
N ASP A 321 19.15 -12.91 -52.26
CA ASP A 321 18.74 -13.86 -53.28
C ASP A 321 19.95 -14.55 -53.94
N GLU A 322 19.69 -15.47 -54.87
CA GLU A 322 20.73 -16.19 -55.62
C GLU A 322 21.61 -15.28 -56.51
N TYR A 323 21.22 -14.01 -56.69
CA TYR A 323 21.90 -13.00 -57.49
C TYR A 323 22.67 -11.97 -56.64
N GLY A 324 22.66 -12.08 -55.31
CA GLY A 324 23.33 -11.13 -54.42
C GLY A 324 22.59 -9.81 -54.22
N LYS A 325 21.30 -9.74 -54.56
CA LYS A 325 20.50 -8.51 -54.57
C LYS A 325 19.68 -8.41 -53.29
N TRP A 326 20.04 -7.46 -52.42
CA TRP A 326 19.23 -7.03 -51.28
C TRP A 326 19.66 -5.63 -50.85
N SER A 327 18.84 -4.62 -51.16
CA SER A 327 19.15 -3.21 -50.90
C SER A 327 18.37 -2.60 -49.74
N HIS A 328 17.71 -3.43 -48.93
CA HIS A 328 16.81 -3.04 -47.83
C HIS A 328 17.57 -2.56 -46.60
N THR A 329 18.35 -1.50 -46.79
CA THR A 329 19.08 -0.80 -45.74
C THR A 329 18.32 0.46 -45.36
N ALA A 330 17.77 0.47 -44.14
CA ALA A 330 17.11 1.66 -43.59
C ALA A 330 18.09 2.84 -43.53
N GLU A 331 17.63 4.04 -43.86
CA GLU A 331 18.46 5.25 -43.73
C GLU A 331 18.90 5.48 -42.28
N SER A 332 20.03 6.18 -42.09
CA SER A 332 20.64 6.35 -40.76
C SER A 332 19.74 7.06 -39.73
N TRP A 333 18.82 7.91 -40.17
CA TRP A 333 17.92 8.67 -39.29
C TRP A 333 16.89 7.78 -38.57
N TRP A 334 16.59 6.60 -39.12
CA TRP A 334 15.75 5.59 -38.45
C TRP A 334 16.29 5.09 -37.11
N SER A 335 17.60 5.27 -36.85
CA SER A 335 18.22 4.88 -35.59
C SER A 335 17.56 5.52 -34.37
N SER A 336 17.00 6.74 -34.52
CA SER A 336 16.24 7.44 -33.48
C SER A 336 14.94 6.75 -33.09
N TYR A 337 14.37 5.93 -33.98
CA TYR A 337 13.04 5.31 -33.82
C TYR A 337 13.07 3.78 -33.76
N SER A 338 14.26 3.17 -33.81
CA SER A 338 14.46 1.72 -33.64
C SER A 338 13.61 0.87 -34.58
N VAL A 339 13.91 0.90 -35.87
CA VAL A 339 13.27 0.02 -36.88
C VAL A 339 13.29 -1.44 -36.41
N PRO A 340 12.18 -2.20 -36.57
CA PRO A 340 12.16 -3.60 -36.18
C PRO A 340 13.27 -4.42 -36.82
N VAL A 341 13.82 -5.41 -36.13
CA VAL A 341 14.89 -6.27 -36.65
C VAL A 341 14.30 -7.60 -37.12
N CYS A 342 14.60 -7.99 -38.35
CA CYS A 342 14.14 -9.22 -38.98
C CYS A 342 15.28 -10.24 -39.03
N GLU A 343 15.21 -11.30 -38.23
CA GLU A 343 16.34 -12.22 -38.02
C GLU A 343 16.25 -13.53 -38.81
N ASN A 344 15.11 -13.82 -39.45
CA ASN A 344 14.82 -15.14 -39.99
C ASN A 344 14.35 -15.06 -41.45
N ASP A 345 14.92 -15.89 -42.33
CA ASP A 345 14.56 -15.94 -43.76
C ASP A 345 13.25 -16.69 -44.05
N LYS A 346 12.58 -17.22 -43.01
CA LYS A 346 11.30 -17.93 -43.10
C LYS A 346 10.52 -17.78 -41.80
N VAL A 347 9.20 -17.78 -41.92
CA VAL A 347 8.28 -17.72 -40.77
C VAL A 347 8.47 -18.92 -39.84
N ILE A 348 8.76 -18.62 -38.56
CA ILE A 348 8.72 -19.57 -37.45
C ILE A 348 7.35 -19.44 -36.79
N THR A 349 6.55 -20.51 -36.87
CA THR A 349 5.16 -20.54 -36.38
C THR A 349 5.04 -20.76 -34.87
N ASP A 350 6.12 -21.14 -34.20
CA ASP A 350 6.15 -21.25 -32.73
C ASP A 350 6.15 -19.85 -32.12
N ARG A 351 5.10 -19.53 -31.34
CA ARG A 351 4.94 -18.20 -30.75
C ARG A 351 6.09 -17.85 -29.81
N ASP A 352 6.69 -16.69 -30.05
CA ASP A 352 7.70 -16.09 -29.20
C ASP A 352 7.04 -15.19 -28.14
N TYR A 353 7.13 -15.59 -26.88
CA TYR A 353 6.68 -14.78 -25.74
C TYR A 353 7.85 -14.21 -24.94
N ASN A 354 8.99 -13.97 -25.59
CA ASN A 354 10.09 -13.24 -24.98
C ASN A 354 9.79 -11.75 -24.89
N TYR A 355 9.91 -11.21 -23.69
CA TYR A 355 9.84 -9.77 -23.44
C TYR A 355 10.91 -9.38 -22.42
N GLN A 356 11.80 -8.46 -22.80
CA GLN A 356 12.93 -8.00 -21.97
C GLN A 356 13.78 -9.16 -21.42
N GLY A 357 14.03 -10.20 -22.26
CA GLY A 357 14.84 -11.37 -21.89
C GLY A 357 14.14 -12.40 -21.01
N VAL A 358 12.81 -12.30 -20.85
CA VAL A 358 12.00 -13.27 -20.08
C VAL A 358 11.00 -13.97 -21.00
N ASP A 359 11.02 -15.31 -21.02
CA ASP A 359 10.05 -16.13 -21.75
C ASP A 359 8.78 -16.38 -20.90
N TYR A 360 7.66 -15.82 -21.34
CA TYR A 360 6.36 -15.95 -20.68
C TYR A 360 5.55 -17.19 -21.11
N SER A 361 6.09 -18.06 -21.96
CA SER A 361 5.40 -19.26 -22.49
C SER A 361 4.87 -20.21 -21.41
N SER A 362 5.44 -20.18 -20.21
CA SER A 362 5.00 -20.99 -19.07
C SER A 362 3.71 -20.49 -18.40
N VAL A 363 3.35 -19.22 -18.62
CA VAL A 363 2.20 -18.55 -17.97
C VAL A 363 1.24 -17.87 -18.94
N PHE A 364 1.61 -17.74 -20.22
CA PHE A 364 0.80 -17.08 -21.24
C PHE A 364 0.58 -17.96 -22.47
N ASP A 365 -0.62 -17.87 -23.02
CA ASP A 365 -1.07 -18.48 -24.25
C ASP A 365 -2.19 -17.59 -24.81
N VAL A 366 -1.96 -16.98 -25.97
CA VAL A 366 -2.85 -15.94 -26.50
C VAL A 366 -4.24 -16.47 -26.85
N ASP A 367 -4.33 -17.70 -27.38
CA ASP A 367 -5.59 -18.33 -27.72
C ASP A 367 -6.42 -18.57 -26.45
N TYR A 368 -5.77 -19.08 -25.40
CA TYR A 368 -6.39 -19.23 -24.10
C TYR A 368 -6.82 -17.88 -23.52
N TYR A 369 -5.95 -16.86 -23.61
CA TYR A 369 -6.18 -15.55 -23.01
C TYR A 369 -7.34 -14.81 -23.67
N LEU A 370 -7.36 -14.70 -25.00
CA LEU A 370 -8.45 -14.08 -25.77
C LEU A 370 -9.76 -14.85 -25.65
N LYS A 371 -9.70 -16.18 -25.52
CA LYS A 371 -10.89 -17.00 -25.25
C LYS A 371 -11.44 -16.79 -23.84
N THR A 372 -10.56 -16.62 -22.85
CA THR A 372 -10.93 -16.46 -21.44
C THR A 372 -11.43 -15.06 -21.13
N TYR A 373 -10.93 -14.04 -21.84
CA TYR A 373 -11.22 -12.63 -21.59
C TYR A 373 -11.85 -11.94 -22.82
N PRO A 374 -13.19 -12.01 -22.97
CA PRO A 374 -13.90 -11.39 -24.09
C PRO A 374 -13.71 -9.88 -24.19
N ASP A 375 -13.45 -9.18 -23.07
CA ASP A 375 -13.14 -7.76 -23.04
C ASP A 375 -11.82 -7.44 -23.76
N ILE A 376 -10.81 -8.30 -23.58
CA ILE A 376 -9.53 -8.17 -24.30
C ILE A 376 -9.70 -8.48 -25.77
N LYS A 377 -10.47 -9.51 -26.11
CA LYS A 377 -10.81 -9.82 -27.50
C LYS A 377 -11.60 -8.71 -28.19
N ALA A 378 -12.51 -8.05 -27.47
CA ALA A 378 -13.24 -6.90 -28.00
C ALA A 378 -12.32 -5.68 -28.21
N ALA A 379 -11.33 -5.47 -27.34
CA ALA A 379 -10.40 -4.36 -27.42
C ALA A 379 -9.36 -4.52 -28.55
N PHE A 380 -8.81 -5.73 -28.73
CA PHE A 380 -7.65 -5.95 -29.61
C PHE A 380 -7.93 -6.92 -30.78
N GLY A 381 -9.12 -7.53 -30.84
CA GLY A 381 -9.47 -8.45 -31.91
C GLY A 381 -8.55 -9.68 -31.93
N ALA A 382 -7.87 -9.90 -33.05
CA ALA A 382 -6.91 -10.98 -33.27
C ALA A 382 -5.45 -10.54 -33.06
N ASP A 383 -5.21 -9.30 -32.61
CA ASP A 383 -3.85 -8.81 -32.36
C ASP A 383 -3.23 -9.51 -31.16
N GLU A 384 -2.40 -10.52 -31.47
CA GLU A 384 -1.74 -11.34 -30.47
C GLU A 384 -0.73 -10.54 -29.63
N ASN A 385 -0.12 -9.50 -30.23
CA ASN A 385 0.90 -8.68 -29.56
C ASN A 385 0.27 -7.77 -28.52
N GLN A 386 -0.84 -7.10 -28.85
CA GLN A 386 -1.56 -6.25 -27.91
C GLN A 386 -2.14 -7.06 -26.76
N ALA A 387 -2.66 -8.25 -27.03
CA ALA A 387 -3.13 -9.17 -25.99
C ALA A 387 -1.99 -9.59 -25.04
N PHE A 388 -0.81 -9.89 -25.57
CA PHE A 388 0.38 -10.23 -24.78
C PHE A 388 0.89 -9.04 -23.97
N MET A 389 0.99 -7.85 -24.58
CA MET A 389 1.39 -6.63 -23.88
C MET A 389 0.40 -6.23 -22.80
N HIS A 390 -0.89 -6.40 -23.01
CA HIS A 390 -1.90 -6.23 -21.97
C HIS A 390 -1.66 -7.19 -20.81
N PHE A 391 -1.42 -8.49 -21.07
CA PHE A 391 -1.12 -9.45 -20.01
C PHE A 391 0.09 -9.00 -19.17
N ILE A 392 1.15 -8.53 -19.83
CA ILE A 392 2.35 -8.02 -19.15
C ILE A 392 2.07 -6.75 -18.35
N ASN A 393 1.41 -5.76 -18.94
CA ASN A 393 1.27 -4.42 -18.35
C ASN A 393 0.17 -4.36 -17.29
N SER A 394 -0.89 -5.16 -17.46
CA SER A 394 -2.11 -5.09 -16.63
C SER A 394 -2.54 -6.47 -16.12
N GLY A 395 -2.62 -7.47 -17.00
CA GLY A 395 -3.22 -8.78 -16.68
C GLY A 395 -2.58 -9.49 -15.49
N MET A 396 -1.25 -9.51 -15.39
CA MET A 396 -0.56 -10.10 -14.24
C MET A 396 -0.88 -9.40 -12.91
N ALA A 397 -1.01 -8.07 -12.91
CA ALA A 397 -1.34 -7.30 -11.71
C ALA A 397 -2.80 -7.49 -11.30
N GLU A 398 -3.71 -7.62 -12.27
CA GLU A 398 -5.12 -7.94 -12.08
C GLU A 398 -5.37 -9.39 -11.65
N GLY A 399 -4.38 -10.27 -11.83
CA GLY A 399 -4.50 -11.70 -11.54
C GLY A 399 -5.16 -12.50 -12.66
N ARG A 400 -5.19 -11.99 -13.89
CA ARG A 400 -5.75 -12.68 -15.06
C ARG A 400 -4.94 -13.90 -15.45
N GLN A 401 -5.60 -15.02 -15.66
CA GLN A 401 -5.02 -16.28 -16.04
C GLN A 401 -4.57 -16.27 -17.52
N GLY A 402 -3.26 -16.18 -17.74
CA GLY A 402 -2.66 -16.17 -19.08
C GLY A 402 -2.69 -17.52 -19.80
N LYS A 403 -2.74 -18.64 -19.07
CA LYS A 403 -2.67 -20.00 -19.62
C LYS A 403 -3.42 -21.02 -18.77
N SER A 404 -3.99 -22.04 -19.40
CA SER A 404 -4.75 -23.10 -18.71
C SER A 404 -3.93 -23.85 -17.64
N SER A 405 -2.62 -24.00 -17.83
CA SER A 405 -1.72 -24.72 -16.94
C SER A 405 -1.16 -23.89 -15.77
N PHE A 406 -1.51 -22.61 -15.65
CA PHE A 406 -1.05 -21.74 -14.58
C PHE A 406 -2.15 -20.78 -14.12
N ASN A 407 -2.55 -20.84 -12.85
CA ASN A 407 -3.46 -19.90 -12.21
C ASN A 407 -2.76 -19.25 -11.01
N VAL A 408 -2.55 -17.93 -11.07
CA VAL A 408 -1.78 -17.21 -10.04
C VAL A 408 -2.41 -17.26 -8.65
N ILE A 409 -3.74 -17.30 -8.57
CA ILE A 409 -4.46 -17.36 -7.29
C ILE A 409 -4.28 -18.73 -6.65
N SER A 410 -4.44 -19.81 -7.43
CA SER A 410 -4.14 -21.17 -6.99
C SER A 410 -2.70 -21.30 -6.52
N TYR A 411 -1.75 -20.74 -7.28
CA TYR A 411 -0.33 -20.79 -6.97
C TYR A 411 -0.01 -20.00 -5.69
N LYS A 412 -0.50 -18.77 -5.55
CA LYS A 412 -0.40 -17.95 -4.33
C LYS A 412 -0.94 -18.69 -3.10
N ASN A 413 -2.15 -19.24 -3.19
CA ASN A 413 -2.82 -19.86 -2.06
C ASN A 413 -2.16 -21.17 -1.62
N ARG A 414 -1.48 -21.87 -2.53
CA ARG A 414 -0.77 -23.12 -2.24
C ARG A 414 0.53 -22.90 -1.46
N TYR A 415 1.28 -21.85 -1.77
CA TYR A 415 2.66 -21.69 -1.33
C TYR A 415 2.82 -20.58 -0.28
N LYS A 416 2.86 -20.97 1.00
CA LYS A 416 2.98 -20.04 2.14
C LYS A 416 4.31 -19.27 2.14
N ASP A 417 5.39 -19.92 1.72
CA ASP A 417 6.70 -19.30 1.54
C ASP A 417 6.64 -18.11 0.56
N LEU A 418 5.91 -18.26 -0.54
CA LEU A 418 5.70 -17.18 -1.50
C LEU A 418 4.78 -16.09 -0.95
N ARG A 419 3.73 -16.46 -0.19
CA ARG A 419 2.88 -15.47 0.50
C ARG A 419 3.65 -14.63 1.51
N MET A 420 4.57 -15.24 2.24
CA MET A 420 5.47 -14.52 3.15
C MET A 420 6.44 -13.59 2.41
N THR A 421 6.86 -13.97 1.19
CA THR A 421 7.87 -13.23 0.41
C THR A 421 7.24 -12.09 -0.40
N TYR A 422 6.14 -12.36 -1.10
CA TYR A 422 5.54 -11.45 -2.09
C TYR A 422 4.25 -10.79 -1.62
N GLY A 423 3.63 -11.29 -0.55
CA GLY A 423 2.34 -10.78 -0.09
C GLY A 423 1.30 -10.76 -1.20
N ASN A 424 0.72 -9.59 -1.47
CA ASN A 424 -0.31 -9.39 -2.50
C ASN A 424 0.25 -9.02 -3.88
N ASN A 425 1.58 -8.99 -4.08
CA ASN A 425 2.17 -8.68 -5.39
C ASN A 425 2.02 -9.88 -6.35
N LEU A 426 0.89 -9.93 -7.07
CA LEU A 426 0.57 -11.03 -8.01
C LEU A 426 1.62 -11.20 -9.12
N ARG A 427 2.19 -10.10 -9.64
CA ARG A 427 3.23 -10.15 -10.68
C ARG A 427 4.43 -11.00 -10.25
N SER A 428 4.86 -10.89 -8.99
CA SER A 428 5.99 -11.68 -8.48
C SER A 428 5.73 -13.19 -8.50
N TYR A 429 4.47 -13.63 -8.38
CA TYR A 429 4.13 -15.06 -8.46
C TYR A 429 4.24 -15.59 -9.90
N TYR A 430 3.86 -14.80 -10.91
CA TYR A 430 4.08 -15.14 -12.31
C TYR A 430 5.58 -15.28 -12.60
N LEU A 431 6.35 -14.26 -12.23
CA LEU A 431 7.80 -14.23 -12.48
C LEU A 431 8.53 -15.34 -11.72
N HIS A 432 8.12 -15.65 -10.48
CA HIS A 432 8.66 -16.79 -9.75
C HIS A 432 8.35 -18.10 -10.48
N TYR A 433 7.14 -18.30 -10.98
CA TYR A 433 6.82 -19.56 -11.67
C TYR A 433 7.62 -19.73 -12.96
N ILE A 434 7.78 -18.65 -13.73
CA ILE A 434 8.63 -18.60 -14.93
C ILE A 434 10.08 -19.00 -14.60
N SER A 435 10.67 -18.35 -13.59
CA SER A 435 12.09 -18.49 -13.27
C SER A 435 12.45 -19.74 -12.46
N ASN A 436 11.56 -20.20 -11.57
CA ASN A 436 11.87 -21.25 -10.58
C ASN A 436 10.74 -22.27 -10.45
N GLY A 437 9.50 -21.81 -10.25
CA GLY A 437 8.38 -22.67 -9.82
C GLY A 437 8.09 -23.84 -10.76
N LYS A 438 8.20 -23.64 -12.09
CA LYS A 438 8.06 -24.71 -13.08
C LYS A 438 9.17 -25.76 -12.94
N ALA A 439 10.43 -25.34 -12.78
CA ALA A 439 11.57 -26.24 -12.63
C ALA A 439 11.55 -26.98 -11.28
N GLU A 440 11.02 -26.35 -10.23
CA GLU A 440 10.80 -26.97 -8.92
C GLU A 440 9.62 -27.97 -8.90
N GLY A 441 8.87 -28.10 -10.00
CA GLY A 441 7.70 -28.97 -10.08
C GLY A 441 6.50 -28.48 -9.25
N ARG A 442 6.43 -27.18 -8.95
CA ARG A 442 5.32 -26.61 -8.16
C ARG A 442 4.00 -26.66 -8.92
N LYS A 443 2.94 -27.13 -8.26
CA LYS A 443 1.58 -27.20 -8.81
C LYS A 443 0.93 -25.82 -8.85
N ALA A 444 0.60 -25.35 -10.04
CA ALA A 444 0.08 -23.99 -10.26
C ALA A 444 -1.42 -23.89 -10.57
N THR A 445 -2.20 -24.97 -10.44
CA THR A 445 -3.64 -24.97 -10.75
C THR A 445 -4.47 -25.66 -9.67
N GLY A 446 -5.80 -25.53 -9.79
CA GLY A 446 -6.83 -26.12 -8.94
C GLY A 446 -7.27 -25.22 -7.80
N ASP A 447 -8.42 -25.53 -7.21
CA ASP A 447 -8.95 -24.77 -6.08
C ASP A 447 -8.15 -25.05 -4.81
N VAL A 448 -7.64 -23.99 -4.19
CA VAL A 448 -6.80 -24.08 -2.99
C VAL A 448 -7.34 -23.16 -1.91
N THR A 449 -7.82 -23.76 -0.83
CA THR A 449 -8.17 -23.05 0.41
C THR A 449 -6.96 -22.97 1.31
N ILE A 450 -6.65 -21.78 1.81
CA ILE A 450 -5.57 -21.55 2.78
C ILE A 450 -6.01 -22.14 4.12
N THR A 451 -5.21 -23.05 4.65
CA THR A 451 -5.39 -23.60 6.01
C THR A 451 -4.26 -23.14 6.93
N ASP A 452 -3.03 -23.11 6.45
CA ASP A 452 -1.89 -22.55 7.18
C ASP A 452 -1.59 -21.12 6.71
N GLY A 453 -2.22 -20.14 7.37
CA GLY A 453 -2.06 -18.72 7.05
C GLY A 453 -0.74 -18.13 7.55
N VAL A 454 -0.35 -17.00 6.98
CA VAL A 454 0.79 -16.20 7.46
C VAL A 454 0.54 -15.61 8.86
N SER A 455 1.62 -15.43 9.63
CA SER A 455 1.59 -14.81 10.97
C SER A 455 2.55 -13.64 11.15
N VAL A 456 3.40 -13.37 10.16
CA VAL A 456 4.40 -12.31 10.22
C VAL A 456 3.88 -11.07 9.50
N TYR A 457 3.89 -9.93 10.21
CA TYR A 457 3.48 -8.64 9.65
C TYR A 457 4.50 -7.57 10.05
N ASN A 458 5.06 -6.85 9.08
CA ASN A 458 6.12 -5.85 9.27
C ASN A 458 7.28 -6.34 10.17
N GLY A 459 7.73 -7.59 9.96
CA GLY A 459 8.85 -8.19 10.68
C GLY A 459 8.54 -8.73 12.08
N VAL A 460 7.30 -8.61 12.55
CA VAL A 460 6.86 -9.13 13.85
C VAL A 460 6.06 -10.43 13.65
N ASP A 461 6.43 -11.51 14.34
CA ASP A 461 5.66 -12.75 14.36
C ASP A 461 4.53 -12.70 15.40
N TYR A 462 3.29 -12.72 14.92
CA TYR A 462 2.09 -12.70 15.74
C TYR A 462 1.59 -14.11 16.12
N SER A 463 2.30 -15.19 15.78
CA SER A 463 1.87 -16.58 16.01
C SER A 463 1.46 -16.88 17.47
N ALA A 464 2.03 -16.18 18.45
CA ALA A 464 1.67 -16.32 19.87
C ALA A 464 0.26 -15.82 20.21
N VAL A 465 -0.30 -14.91 19.41
CA VAL A 465 -1.60 -14.26 19.66
C VAL A 465 -2.56 -14.32 18.47
N TYR A 466 -2.11 -14.83 17.32
CA TYR A 466 -2.87 -14.96 16.09
C TYR A 466 -2.73 -16.35 15.47
N ASN A 467 -3.83 -16.90 14.96
CA ASN A 467 -3.88 -18.07 14.12
C ASN A 467 -4.98 -17.89 13.08
N TYR A 468 -4.63 -17.95 11.79
CA TYR A 468 -5.54 -17.66 10.68
C TYR A 468 -6.84 -18.47 10.76
N SER A 469 -6.75 -19.80 10.81
CA SER A 469 -7.94 -20.68 10.84
C SER A 469 -8.83 -20.43 12.05
N TYR A 470 -8.22 -20.21 13.22
CA TYR A 470 -8.97 -19.88 14.44
C TYR A 470 -9.70 -18.54 14.27
N TYR A 471 -9.00 -17.54 13.76
CA TYR A 471 -9.51 -16.17 13.66
C TYR A 471 -10.70 -16.08 12.71
N ILE A 472 -10.58 -16.62 11.50
CA ILE A 472 -11.69 -16.60 10.51
C ILE A 472 -12.87 -17.46 10.96
N LYS A 473 -12.62 -18.56 11.69
CA LYS A 473 -13.69 -19.41 12.23
C LYS A 473 -14.44 -18.71 13.36
N LYS A 474 -13.73 -17.95 14.18
CA LYS A 474 -14.32 -17.19 15.30
C LYS A 474 -15.04 -15.92 14.85
N TYR A 475 -14.58 -15.31 13.76
CA TYR A 475 -15.09 -14.04 13.24
C TYR A 475 -15.55 -14.18 11.78
N PRO A 476 -16.80 -14.65 11.54
CA PRO A 476 -17.34 -14.84 10.20
C PRO A 476 -17.41 -13.57 9.35
N ASP A 477 -17.51 -12.39 9.99
CA ASP A 477 -17.42 -11.09 9.33
C ASP A 477 -16.08 -10.90 8.62
N ILE A 478 -14.98 -11.33 9.25
CA ILE A 478 -13.65 -11.27 8.68
C ILE A 478 -13.48 -12.30 7.57
N ALA A 479 -14.00 -13.52 7.75
CA ALA A 479 -13.99 -14.55 6.70
C ALA A 479 -14.73 -14.10 5.43
N LYS A 480 -15.82 -13.34 5.59
CA LYS A 480 -16.59 -12.76 4.49
C LYS A 480 -15.86 -11.58 3.83
N ALA A 481 -15.19 -10.74 4.62
CA ALA A 481 -14.46 -9.58 4.12
C ALA A 481 -13.18 -9.96 3.35
N PHE A 482 -12.49 -11.03 3.78
CA PHE A 482 -11.22 -11.49 3.22
C PHE A 482 -11.27 -12.97 2.83
N PRO A 483 -12.09 -13.35 1.83
CA PRO A 483 -12.26 -14.73 1.44
C PRO A 483 -10.95 -15.30 0.90
N ASN A 484 -10.40 -16.29 1.60
CA ASN A 484 -9.17 -16.98 1.22
C ASN A 484 -7.94 -16.04 1.06
N ASP A 485 -7.89 -14.97 1.86
CA ASP A 485 -6.82 -13.98 1.87
C ASP A 485 -6.22 -13.85 3.29
N ASP A 486 -5.21 -14.67 3.59
CA ASP A 486 -4.53 -14.68 4.89
C ASP A 486 -3.71 -13.41 5.15
N ILE A 487 -3.13 -12.81 4.11
CA ILE A 487 -2.32 -11.58 4.19
C ILE A 487 -3.19 -10.41 4.66
N SER A 488 -4.34 -10.17 4.01
CA SER A 488 -5.25 -9.09 4.39
C SER A 488 -5.94 -9.40 5.74
N THR A 489 -6.23 -10.67 6.03
CA THR A 489 -6.76 -11.09 7.33
C THR A 489 -5.80 -10.78 8.48
N LEU A 490 -4.51 -11.08 8.31
CA LEU A 490 -3.48 -10.75 9.30
C LEU A 490 -3.33 -9.23 9.44
N ALA A 491 -3.27 -8.50 8.33
CA ALA A 491 -3.19 -7.04 8.34
C ALA A 491 -4.34 -6.43 9.16
N HIS A 492 -5.57 -6.86 8.91
CA HIS A 492 -6.74 -6.44 9.68
C HIS A 492 -6.61 -6.77 11.17
N PHE A 493 -6.18 -7.99 11.53
CA PHE A 493 -5.99 -8.34 12.95
C PHE A 493 -5.01 -7.37 13.63
N VAL A 494 -3.90 -7.06 12.96
CA VAL A 494 -2.87 -6.17 13.50
C VAL A 494 -3.34 -4.72 13.59
N THR A 495 -4.03 -4.19 12.58
CA THR A 495 -4.41 -2.77 12.52
C THR A 495 -5.71 -2.45 13.26
N CYS A 496 -6.67 -3.37 13.24
CA CYS A 496 -8.01 -3.18 13.82
C CYS A 496 -8.29 -4.18 14.93
N GLY A 497 -8.13 -5.49 14.67
CA GLY A 497 -8.57 -6.57 15.55
C GLY A 497 -8.01 -6.50 16.97
N MET A 498 -6.74 -6.15 17.14
CA MET A 498 -6.12 -5.97 18.46
C MET A 498 -6.78 -4.84 19.27
N ASN A 499 -7.12 -3.71 18.63
CA ASN A 499 -7.80 -2.58 19.29
C ASN A 499 -9.27 -2.89 19.58
N GLU A 500 -9.91 -3.69 18.74
CA GLU A 500 -11.26 -4.22 18.93
C GLU A 500 -11.34 -5.34 20.00
N LYS A 501 -10.20 -5.70 20.61
CA LYS A 501 -10.08 -6.79 21.59
C LYS A 501 -10.44 -8.17 21.02
N ARG A 502 -10.25 -8.38 19.71
CA ARG A 502 -10.54 -9.66 19.07
C ARG A 502 -9.53 -10.74 19.44
N GLN A 503 -10.03 -11.92 19.77
CA GLN A 503 -9.21 -13.07 20.11
C GLN A 503 -8.61 -13.69 18.84
N GLY A 504 -7.34 -13.41 18.56
CA GLY A 504 -6.63 -13.94 17.39
C GLY A 504 -6.25 -15.42 17.50
N ASN A 505 -6.11 -15.95 18.71
CA ASN A 505 -5.61 -17.30 18.96
C ASN A 505 -6.31 -17.94 20.16
N MET A 506 -6.58 -19.25 20.11
CA MET A 506 -7.23 -19.97 21.21
C MET A 506 -6.46 -19.90 22.54
N ASN A 507 -5.13 -19.70 22.49
CA ASN A 507 -4.25 -19.67 23.66
C ASN A 507 -3.97 -18.27 24.20
N PHE A 508 -4.57 -17.22 23.61
CA PHE A 508 -4.45 -15.85 24.10
C PHE A 508 -5.76 -15.07 23.93
N ASP A 509 -6.34 -14.59 25.02
CA ASP A 509 -7.47 -13.67 25.06
C ASP A 509 -7.06 -12.41 25.82
N VAL A 510 -7.04 -11.27 25.13
CA VAL A 510 -6.60 -10.00 25.72
C VAL A 510 -7.44 -9.60 26.93
N ASN A 511 -8.72 -9.97 26.99
CA ASN A 511 -9.57 -9.66 28.15
C ASN A 511 -9.15 -10.49 29.36
N SER A 512 -8.84 -11.77 29.15
CA SER A 512 -8.29 -12.63 30.20
C SER A 512 -6.96 -12.10 30.70
N TYR A 513 -6.08 -11.70 29.79
CA TYR A 513 -4.76 -11.18 30.10
C TYR A 513 -4.85 -9.85 30.88
N TYR A 514 -5.73 -8.95 30.44
CA TYR A 514 -6.07 -7.71 31.14
C TYR A 514 -6.60 -7.96 32.55
N ASN A 515 -7.52 -8.92 32.71
CA ASN A 515 -8.10 -9.23 34.02
C ASN A 515 -7.10 -9.82 35.00
N GLN A 516 -6.14 -10.62 34.50
CA GLN A 516 -5.19 -11.35 35.35
C GLN A 516 -4.06 -10.48 35.91
N TYR A 517 -3.60 -9.49 35.15
CA TYR A 517 -2.32 -8.82 35.43
C TYR A 517 -2.49 -7.34 35.75
N ALA A 518 -2.49 -7.02 37.04
CA ALA A 518 -2.66 -5.64 37.53
C ALA A 518 -1.50 -4.71 37.16
N ASP A 519 -0.28 -5.23 37.12
CA ASP A 519 0.91 -4.50 36.68
C ASP A 519 0.77 -4.00 35.23
N LEU A 520 0.16 -4.80 34.35
CA LEU A 520 -0.09 -4.41 32.97
C LEU A 520 -1.22 -3.38 32.87
N ARG A 521 -2.25 -3.47 33.73
CA ARG A 521 -3.28 -2.44 33.82
C ARG A 521 -2.71 -1.10 34.25
N SER A 522 -1.81 -1.08 35.23
CA SER A 522 -1.08 0.11 35.63
C SER A 522 -0.19 0.66 34.50
N ALA A 523 0.48 -0.21 33.74
CA ALA A 523 1.40 0.20 32.69
C ALA A 523 0.70 0.67 31.40
N PHE A 524 -0.37 -0.01 30.98
CA PHE A 524 -0.96 0.15 29.65
C PHE A 524 -2.36 0.75 29.67
N GLY A 525 -3.07 0.73 30.80
CA GLY A 525 -4.46 1.16 30.87
C GLY A 525 -5.32 0.45 29.83
N THR A 526 -5.98 1.22 28.96
CA THR A 526 -6.83 0.72 27.86
C THR A 526 -6.11 0.60 26.52
N ASN A 527 -4.78 0.69 26.48
CA ASN A 527 -4.00 0.44 25.27
C ASN A 527 -3.99 -1.07 24.95
N TRP A 528 -5.07 -1.57 24.35
CA TRP A 528 -5.27 -2.99 24.07
C TRP A 528 -4.14 -3.59 23.25
N ARG A 529 -3.63 -2.86 22.25
CA ARG A 529 -2.49 -3.29 21.43
C ARG A 529 -1.25 -3.63 22.27
N ALA A 530 -0.96 -2.84 23.32
CA ALA A 530 0.20 -3.07 24.18
C ALA A 530 0.15 -4.43 24.90
N TYR A 531 -1.03 -4.93 25.27
CA TYR A 531 -1.18 -6.24 25.92
C TYR A 531 -0.79 -7.40 25.00
N TYR A 532 -1.22 -7.36 23.73
CA TYR A 532 -0.82 -8.37 22.74
C TYR A 532 0.69 -8.33 22.50
N LEU A 533 1.25 -7.13 22.28
CA LEU A 533 2.68 -6.96 22.03
C LEU A 533 3.52 -7.40 23.24
N HIS A 534 3.08 -7.06 24.44
CA HIS A 534 3.71 -7.54 25.67
C HIS A 534 3.70 -9.07 25.73
N TYR A 535 2.58 -9.73 25.42
CA TYR A 535 2.54 -11.19 25.46
C TYR A 535 3.48 -11.84 24.43
N ILE A 536 3.56 -11.28 23.22
CA ILE A 536 4.50 -11.71 22.17
C ILE A 536 5.95 -11.57 22.64
N GLN A 537 6.30 -10.41 23.21
CA GLN A 537 7.68 -10.05 23.53
C GLN A 537 8.18 -10.66 24.85
N ASN A 538 7.33 -10.68 25.89
CA ASN A 538 7.73 -11.00 27.25
C ASN A 538 6.79 -12.01 27.92
N GLY A 539 5.48 -11.76 27.87
CA GLY A 539 4.50 -12.48 28.69
C GLY A 539 4.52 -14.00 28.50
N LYS A 540 4.69 -14.48 27.26
CA LYS A 540 4.82 -15.92 26.99
C LYS A 540 6.11 -16.50 27.62
N ALA A 541 7.23 -15.79 27.53
CA ALA A 541 8.51 -16.21 28.11
C ALA A 541 8.50 -16.16 29.65
N GLU A 542 7.78 -15.19 30.23
CA GLU A 542 7.55 -15.07 31.67
C GLU A 542 6.59 -16.13 32.24
N GLY A 543 5.99 -16.97 31.39
CA GLY A 543 5.02 -17.98 31.81
C GLY A 543 3.66 -17.38 32.22
N ARG A 544 3.34 -16.16 31.77
CA ARG A 544 2.04 -15.54 32.05
C ARG A 544 0.91 -16.28 31.33
N LYS A 545 -0.23 -16.43 32.00
CA LYS A 545 -1.44 -17.09 31.50
C LYS A 545 -2.18 -16.16 30.54
N GLY A 546 -2.25 -16.54 29.26
CA GLY A 546 -2.98 -15.80 28.23
C GLY A 546 -4.51 -15.96 28.24
N THR A 547 -5.05 -16.95 28.96
CA THR A 547 -6.48 -17.29 28.96
C THR A 547 -6.98 -17.79 30.32
N GLY A 548 -8.31 -17.89 30.49
CA GLY A 548 -8.98 -18.53 31.63
C GLY A 548 -9.47 -17.59 32.74
N THR A 549 -9.03 -16.32 32.75
CA THR A 549 -9.37 -15.36 33.81
C THR A 549 -10.59 -14.51 33.42
N LYS A 550 -11.75 -14.89 33.96
CA LYS A 550 -13.03 -14.23 33.65
C LYS A 550 -13.28 -12.95 34.44
N THR A 551 -12.73 -12.86 35.65
CA THR A 551 -12.93 -11.73 36.57
C THR A 551 -11.61 -11.09 36.92
N MET A 552 -11.63 -9.76 37.07
CA MET A 552 -10.46 -8.97 37.41
C MET A 552 -9.84 -9.43 38.74
N GLN A 553 -8.53 -9.69 38.71
CA GLN A 553 -7.72 -9.94 39.89
C GLN A 553 -7.13 -8.60 40.34
N GLY A 554 -7.77 -7.96 41.33
CA GLY A 554 -7.41 -6.62 41.78
C GLY A 554 -6.03 -6.56 42.45
N THR A 555 -5.35 -5.42 42.29
CA THR A 555 -4.07 -5.16 42.96
C THR A 555 -4.22 -5.06 44.49
N THR A 556 -3.17 -5.42 45.23
CA THR A 556 -2.99 -5.08 46.65
C THR A 556 -1.87 -4.07 46.88
N VAL A 557 -1.19 -3.65 45.82
CA VAL A 557 -0.04 -2.74 45.88
C VAL A 557 -0.47 -1.34 45.44
N TYR A 558 -0.13 -0.35 46.24
CA TYR A 558 -0.34 1.07 45.94
C TYR A 558 0.88 1.88 46.39
N ASN A 559 1.43 2.72 45.50
CA ASN A 559 2.65 3.51 45.74
C ASN A 559 3.82 2.69 46.31
N GLY A 560 4.00 1.46 45.84
CA GLY A 560 5.08 0.56 46.27
C GLY A 560 4.86 -0.15 47.61
N VAL A 561 3.71 0.05 48.26
CA VAL A 561 3.36 -0.59 49.54
C VAL A 561 2.33 -1.69 49.30
N ASP A 562 2.57 -2.89 49.86
CA ASP A 562 1.63 -4.02 49.81
C ASP A 562 0.62 -3.98 50.96
N TYR A 563 -0.64 -3.74 50.63
CA TYR A 563 -1.77 -3.70 51.56
C TYR A 563 -2.48 -5.05 51.71
N SER A 564 -1.95 -6.15 51.16
CA SER A 564 -2.59 -7.49 51.17
C SER A 564 -2.99 -8.00 52.56
N ALA A 565 -2.33 -7.52 53.62
CA ALA A 565 -2.67 -7.85 55.00
C ALA A 565 -4.00 -7.27 55.48
N VAL A 566 -4.45 -6.15 54.90
CA VAL A 566 -5.62 -5.37 55.34
C VAL A 566 -6.61 -5.06 54.21
N TYR A 567 -6.26 -5.37 52.96
CA TYR A 567 -7.04 -5.06 51.77
C TYR A 567 -7.26 -6.29 50.90
N ASN A 568 -8.50 -6.50 50.50
CA ASN A 568 -8.91 -7.34 49.40
C ASN A 568 -9.99 -6.58 48.61
N MET A 569 -9.79 -6.37 47.32
CA MET A 569 -10.70 -5.56 46.50
C MET A 569 -12.14 -6.07 46.55
N SER A 570 -12.35 -7.39 46.49
CA SER A 570 -13.71 -7.96 46.52
C SER A 570 -14.39 -7.72 47.86
N ASP A 571 -13.69 -7.96 48.98
CA ASP A 571 -14.20 -7.66 50.32
C ASP A 571 -14.53 -6.17 50.47
N TYR A 572 -13.61 -5.30 50.02
CA TYR A 572 -13.75 -3.86 50.13
C TYR A 572 -14.96 -3.33 49.36
N LEU A 573 -15.08 -3.68 48.09
CA LEU A 573 -16.20 -3.21 47.25
C LEU A 573 -17.54 -3.83 47.66
N ASN A 574 -17.56 -5.06 48.17
CA ASN A 574 -18.80 -5.68 48.66
C ASN A 574 -19.27 -5.05 49.97
N LYS A 575 -18.33 -4.69 50.87
CA LYS A 575 -18.65 -4.04 52.15
C LYS A 575 -18.99 -2.56 51.97
N ASN A 576 -18.40 -1.89 50.97
CA ASN A 576 -18.50 -0.45 50.74
C ASN A 576 -19.18 -0.18 49.39
N THR A 577 -20.51 -0.35 49.36
CA THR A 577 -21.29 -0.26 48.11
C THR A 577 -21.28 1.13 47.46
N ASP A 578 -21.05 2.18 48.25
CA ASP A 578 -20.82 3.55 47.78
C ASP A 578 -19.53 3.64 46.96
N VAL A 579 -18.43 3.05 47.46
CA VAL A 579 -17.15 3.01 46.74
C VAL A 579 -17.28 2.15 45.48
N LYS A 580 -17.98 1.02 45.57
CA LYS A 580 -18.26 0.17 44.39
C LYS A 580 -18.99 0.93 43.29
N LYS A 581 -19.96 1.78 43.64
CA LYS A 581 -20.64 2.66 42.68
C LYS A 581 -19.70 3.73 42.11
N ALA A 582 -18.84 4.32 42.94
CA ALA A 582 -17.93 5.38 42.53
C ALA A 582 -16.81 4.91 41.60
N VAL A 583 -16.19 3.75 41.89
CA VAL A 583 -15.01 3.26 41.16
C VAL A 583 -15.34 2.30 40.01
N GLY A 584 -16.59 1.84 39.89
CA GLY A 584 -17.04 1.01 38.76
C GLY A 584 -16.33 -0.34 38.60
N GLY A 585 -15.58 -0.80 39.61
CA GLY A 585 -14.76 -2.01 39.52
C GLY A 585 -13.33 -1.79 39.00
N ASP A 586 -12.85 -0.54 38.92
CA ASP A 586 -11.44 -0.22 38.73
C ASP A 586 -10.63 -0.57 39.99
N ASP A 587 -9.64 -1.45 39.85
CA ASP A 587 -8.85 -1.93 40.98
C ASP A 587 -7.87 -0.89 41.53
N LEU A 588 -7.29 -0.05 40.67
CA LEU A 588 -6.39 1.03 41.06
C LEU A 588 -7.14 2.14 41.79
N ALA A 589 -8.33 2.51 41.30
CA ALA A 589 -9.18 3.46 41.98
C ALA A 589 -9.70 2.90 43.31
N ALA A 590 -10.05 1.61 43.37
CA ALA A 590 -10.52 0.97 44.60
C ALA A 590 -9.43 0.96 45.69
N ILE A 591 -8.19 0.61 45.36
CA ILE A 591 -7.10 0.63 46.35
C ILE A 591 -6.69 2.07 46.72
N ALA A 592 -6.65 2.98 45.75
CA ALA A 592 -6.37 4.39 46.01
C ALA A 592 -7.40 4.99 46.97
N HIS A 593 -8.69 4.67 46.80
CA HIS A 593 -9.73 5.11 47.71
C HIS A 593 -9.53 4.56 49.12
N PHE A 594 -9.22 3.26 49.24
CA PHE A 594 -8.96 2.65 50.54
C PHE A 594 -7.79 3.33 51.27
N VAL A 595 -6.67 3.53 50.58
CA VAL A 595 -5.46 4.11 51.18
C VAL A 595 -5.65 5.59 51.54
N ASN A 596 -6.24 6.38 50.64
CA ASN A 596 -6.34 7.83 50.83
C ASN A 596 -7.47 8.25 51.78
N TYR A 597 -8.55 7.47 51.84
CA TYR A 597 -9.76 7.80 52.61
C TYR A 597 -10.20 6.65 53.53
N GLY A 598 -10.31 5.44 53.00
CA GLY A 598 -10.90 4.31 53.72
C GLY A 598 -10.23 3.96 55.05
N MET A 599 -8.90 4.02 55.13
CA MET A 599 -8.16 3.78 56.38
C MET A 599 -8.46 4.84 57.46
N LYS A 600 -8.60 6.12 57.08
CA LYS A 600 -8.94 7.21 58.01
C LYS A 600 -10.39 7.13 58.49
N GLU A 601 -11.27 6.66 57.61
CA GLU A 601 -12.70 6.45 57.89
C GLU A 601 -12.98 5.15 58.67
N GLY A 602 -11.96 4.30 58.86
CA GLY A 602 -12.09 3.02 59.54
C GLY A 602 -12.85 1.95 58.73
N ARG A 603 -12.82 2.04 57.39
CA ARG A 603 -13.51 1.09 56.51
C ARG A 603 -12.85 -0.28 56.56
N GLN A 604 -13.67 -1.31 56.68
CA GLN A 604 -13.21 -2.69 56.55
C GLN A 604 -12.97 -3.04 55.07
N ALA A 605 -11.71 -3.28 54.72
CA ALA A 605 -11.31 -3.68 53.37
C ALA A 605 -10.84 -5.12 53.24
N SER A 606 -10.78 -5.86 54.34
CA SER A 606 -10.55 -7.29 54.35
C SER A 606 -11.42 -7.94 55.42
N SER A 607 -11.99 -9.10 55.10
CA SER A 607 -12.63 -9.98 56.07
C SER A 607 -11.69 -10.43 57.19
N LYS A 608 -10.37 -10.34 56.99
CA LYS A 608 -9.32 -10.74 57.93
C LYS A 608 -8.82 -9.60 58.84
N PHE A 609 -9.28 -8.37 58.64
CA PHE A 609 -8.87 -7.22 59.45
C PHE A 609 -10.04 -6.25 59.66
N ASP A 610 -10.39 -5.99 60.92
CA ASP A 610 -11.32 -4.96 61.35
C ASP A 610 -10.61 -4.01 62.31
N VAL A 611 -10.38 -2.77 61.88
CA VAL A 611 -9.64 -1.78 62.65
C VAL A 611 -10.28 -1.50 64.01
N ASN A 612 -11.61 -1.58 64.10
CA ASN A 612 -12.31 -1.31 65.35
C ASN A 612 -12.10 -2.45 66.35
N SER A 613 -12.19 -3.70 65.90
CA SER A 613 -11.84 -4.87 66.70
C SER A 613 -10.38 -4.83 67.15
N TYR A 614 -9.47 -4.53 66.23
CA TYR A 614 -8.04 -4.45 66.51
C TYR A 614 -7.71 -3.35 67.51
N ARG A 615 -8.26 -2.15 67.32
CA ARG A 615 -8.14 -1.02 68.24
C ARG A 615 -8.67 -1.35 69.64
N MET A 616 -9.89 -1.90 69.75
CA MET A 616 -10.49 -2.21 71.06
C MET A 616 -9.75 -3.33 71.82
N ARG A 617 -9.05 -4.22 71.11
CA ARG A 617 -8.35 -5.35 71.73
C ARG A 617 -7.01 -4.98 72.36
N TYR A 618 -6.30 -4.02 71.79
CA TYR A 618 -4.91 -3.74 72.17
C TYR A 618 -4.74 -2.37 72.82
N LYS A 619 -4.59 -2.36 74.15
CA LYS A 619 -4.39 -1.16 74.97
C LYS A 619 -3.12 -0.39 74.61
N ASP A 620 -2.04 -1.09 74.31
CA ASP A 620 -0.77 -0.52 73.88
C ASP A 620 -0.96 0.32 72.60
N LEU A 621 -1.74 -0.19 71.64
CA LEU A 621 -2.03 0.54 70.41
C LEU A 621 -2.96 1.72 70.63
N ARG A 622 -3.96 1.60 71.54
CA ARG A 622 -4.78 2.76 71.93
C ARG A 622 -3.98 3.85 72.61
N SER A 623 -3.00 3.46 73.41
CA SER A 623 -2.07 4.39 74.05
C SER A 623 -1.15 5.07 73.02
N ALA A 624 -0.72 4.33 71.98
CA ALA A 624 0.19 4.84 70.96
C ALA A 624 -0.49 5.71 69.90
N PHE A 625 -1.66 5.29 69.39
CA PHE A 625 -2.32 5.91 68.23
C PHE A 625 -3.60 6.67 68.56
N GLY A 626 -4.23 6.42 69.71
CA GLY A 626 -5.50 7.05 70.08
C GLY A 626 -6.57 6.87 68.98
N TYR A 627 -7.02 7.98 68.40
CA TYR A 627 -8.02 8.02 67.32
C TYR A 627 -7.44 7.96 65.90
N ASP A 628 -6.11 7.90 65.73
CA ASP A 628 -5.51 7.71 64.41
C ASP A 628 -5.74 6.28 63.91
N LEU A 629 -6.89 6.06 63.26
CA LEU A 629 -7.27 4.76 62.71
C LEU A 629 -6.25 4.25 61.70
N ALA A 630 -5.65 5.13 60.88
CA ALA A 630 -4.68 4.73 59.88
C ALA A 630 -3.42 4.09 60.51
N GLY A 631 -2.97 4.61 61.67
CA GLY A 631 -1.87 4.04 62.44
C GLY A 631 -2.06 2.56 62.79
N TYR A 632 -3.29 2.13 63.11
CA TYR A 632 -3.59 0.72 63.40
C TYR A 632 -3.47 -0.20 62.18
N TYR A 633 -3.90 0.26 61.00
CA TYR A 633 -3.70 -0.49 59.76
C TYR A 633 -2.21 -0.66 59.45
N TYR A 634 -1.45 0.44 59.52
CA TYR A 634 0.01 0.41 59.27
C TYR A 634 0.74 -0.48 60.29
N HIS A 635 0.37 -0.42 61.57
CA HIS A 635 0.93 -1.32 62.57
C HIS A 635 0.63 -2.78 62.24
N TYR A 636 -0.60 -3.12 61.86
CA TYR A 636 -0.93 -4.51 61.54
C TYR A 636 -0.17 -5.04 60.32
N MET A 637 -0.01 -4.20 59.30
CA MET A 637 0.77 -4.50 58.10
C MET A 637 2.27 -4.72 58.42
N SER A 638 2.85 -3.86 59.27
CA SER A 638 4.29 -3.88 59.57
C SER A 638 4.69 -4.89 60.66
N SER A 639 3.87 -5.06 61.70
CA SER A 639 4.23 -5.87 62.88
C SER A 639 3.09 -6.77 63.35
N GLY A 640 1.87 -6.24 63.49
CA GLY A 640 0.77 -6.93 64.18
C GLY A 640 0.41 -8.29 63.60
N LYS A 641 0.44 -8.45 62.27
CA LYS A 641 0.22 -9.74 61.62
C LYS A 641 1.32 -10.76 61.94
N ALA A 642 2.58 -10.32 61.98
CA ALA A 642 3.72 -11.17 62.32
C ALA A 642 3.75 -11.54 63.81
N GLU A 643 3.31 -10.63 64.68
CA GLU A 643 3.12 -10.86 66.11
C GLU A 643 1.97 -11.83 66.43
N GLY A 644 1.16 -12.22 65.44
CA GLY A 644 0.00 -13.09 65.64
C GLY A 644 -1.17 -12.40 66.34
N ARG A 645 -1.22 -11.06 66.33
CA ARG A 645 -2.30 -10.31 66.95
C ARG A 645 -3.63 -10.58 66.25
N GLN A 646 -4.65 -11.00 67.01
CA GLN A 646 -6.02 -11.11 66.54
C GLN A 646 -6.59 -9.75 66.09
N ALA A 647 -7.01 -9.65 64.83
CA ALA A 647 -7.48 -8.40 64.23
C ALA A 647 -8.96 -8.36 63.85
N THR A 648 -9.74 -9.35 64.25
CA THR A 648 -11.19 -9.41 64.02
C THR A 648 -11.93 -9.94 65.26
N GLY A 649 -13.25 -10.00 65.18
CA GLY A 649 -14.11 -10.56 66.22
C GLY A 649 -14.57 -9.53 67.25
N LYS A 650 -15.70 -9.82 67.91
CA LYS A 650 -16.29 -8.95 68.93
C LYS A 650 -15.37 -8.90 70.16
N VAL A 651 -15.14 -7.69 70.67
CA VAL A 651 -14.42 -7.44 71.92
C VAL A 651 -15.45 -7.10 73.00
N THR A 652 -15.50 -7.91 74.07
CA THR A 652 -16.48 -7.75 75.17
C THR A 652 -15.85 -7.29 76.47
N ASP A 653 -14.53 -7.50 76.63
CA ASP A 653 -13.76 -7.07 77.79
C ASP A 653 -12.61 -6.17 77.28
N ILE A 654 -12.62 -4.90 77.69
CA ILE A 654 -11.65 -3.90 77.25
C ILE A 654 -10.69 -3.63 78.40
N ASP A 655 -9.41 -3.99 78.23
CA ASP A 655 -8.34 -3.52 79.10
C ASP A 655 -8.15 -2.01 78.86
N GLY A 656 -8.89 -1.18 79.60
CA GLY A 656 -8.95 0.25 79.40
C GLY A 656 -7.64 0.97 79.72
N VAL A 657 -7.36 2.05 79.00
CA VAL A 657 -6.28 2.99 79.38
C VAL A 657 -6.53 3.53 80.79
N THR A 658 -5.45 3.66 81.57
CA THR A 658 -5.49 4.21 82.94
C THR A 658 -4.64 5.47 83.08
N VAL A 659 -3.83 5.79 82.06
CA VAL A 659 -2.94 6.95 82.06
C VAL A 659 -3.60 8.09 81.31
N TYR A 660 -3.72 9.25 81.94
CA TYR A 660 -4.22 10.47 81.33
C TYR A 660 -3.30 11.65 81.67
N ASN A 661 -2.84 12.39 80.65
CA ASN A 661 -1.87 13.48 80.79
C ASN A 661 -0.62 13.10 81.63
N GLY A 662 -0.11 11.88 81.45
CA GLY A 662 1.09 11.38 82.13
C GLY A 662 0.88 10.86 83.56
N VAL A 663 -0.35 10.90 84.09
CA VAL A 663 -0.69 10.39 85.43
C VAL A 663 -1.42 9.05 85.32
N ASP A 664 -0.97 8.04 86.06
CA ASP A 664 -1.63 6.73 86.12
C ASP A 664 -2.71 6.69 87.21
N TYR A 665 -3.96 6.51 86.78
CA TYR A 665 -5.14 6.42 87.63
C TYR A 665 -5.53 4.98 87.99
N SER A 666 -4.72 3.97 87.64
CA SER A 666 -5.01 2.55 87.86
C SER A 666 -5.34 2.18 89.31
N ALA A 667 -4.85 2.95 90.29
CA ALA A 667 -5.14 2.74 91.70
C ALA A 667 -6.58 3.10 92.11
N VAL A 668 -7.28 3.92 91.34
CA VAL A 668 -8.63 4.43 91.65
C VAL A 668 -9.62 4.28 90.49
N TYR A 669 -9.20 3.73 89.36
CA TYR A 669 -9.97 3.64 88.13
C TYR A 669 -9.83 2.27 87.45
N ASN A 670 -10.95 1.70 87.05
CA ASN A 670 -11.05 0.56 86.16
C ASN A 670 -12.15 0.86 85.13
N PHE A 671 -11.81 0.79 83.83
CA PHE A 671 -12.73 1.16 82.75
C PHE A 671 -14.05 0.39 82.82
N ASN A 672 -13.99 -0.94 82.83
CA ASN A 672 -15.19 -1.78 82.84
C ASN A 672 -16.05 -1.53 84.08
N TYR A 673 -15.42 -1.40 85.26
CA TYR A 673 -16.13 -1.05 86.49
C TYR A 673 -16.84 0.31 86.36
N TYR A 674 -16.09 1.34 85.95
CA TYR A 674 -16.62 2.70 85.90
C TYR A 674 -17.78 2.84 84.92
N VAL A 675 -17.72 2.24 83.73
CA VAL A 675 -18.83 2.28 82.78
C VAL A 675 -20.03 1.41 83.19
N ASN A 676 -19.81 0.33 83.95
CA ASN A 676 -20.89 -0.51 84.46
C ASN A 676 -21.64 0.16 85.61
N GLU A 677 -20.92 0.82 86.52
CA GLU A 677 -21.52 1.57 87.64
C GLU A 677 -22.13 2.91 87.21
N ASN A 678 -21.78 3.40 86.01
CA ASN A 678 -22.26 4.68 85.49
C ASN A 678 -22.87 4.51 84.08
N PRO A 679 -24.12 4.01 83.98
CA PRO A 679 -24.78 3.77 82.69
C PRO A 679 -24.92 5.02 81.81
N ASP A 680 -24.97 6.22 82.40
CA ASP A 680 -24.97 7.50 81.69
C ASP A 680 -23.65 7.72 80.92
N ILE A 681 -22.52 7.36 81.52
CA ILE A 681 -21.20 7.43 80.89
C ILE A 681 -21.07 6.39 79.79
N LYS A 682 -21.60 5.18 80.01
CA LYS A 682 -21.69 4.17 78.95
C LYS A 682 -22.52 4.65 77.77
N ALA A 683 -23.64 5.31 78.02
CA ALA A 683 -24.49 5.87 76.98
C ALA A 683 -23.80 7.03 76.23
N ALA A 684 -23.05 7.88 76.94
CA ALA A 684 -22.39 9.04 76.36
C ALA A 684 -21.14 8.70 75.54
N PHE A 685 -20.30 7.78 76.02
CA PHE A 685 -18.98 7.52 75.44
C PHE A 685 -18.79 6.07 74.94
N GLY A 686 -19.74 5.17 75.22
CA GLY A 686 -19.71 3.79 74.74
C GLY A 686 -18.49 2.99 75.22
N ASN A 687 -17.64 2.60 74.27
CA ASN A 687 -16.42 1.81 74.49
C ASN A 687 -15.14 2.67 74.35
N ASP A 688 -15.26 3.99 74.33
CA ASP A 688 -14.12 4.90 74.22
C ASP A 688 -13.43 5.04 75.58
N ASP A 689 -12.47 4.16 75.86
CA ASP A 689 -11.77 4.12 77.15
C ASP A 689 -11.01 5.40 77.49
N LEU A 690 -10.48 6.10 76.47
CA LEU A 690 -9.81 7.39 76.68
C LEU A 690 -10.81 8.50 77.02
N ALA A 691 -11.94 8.58 76.33
CA ALA A 691 -12.98 9.57 76.64
C ALA A 691 -13.60 9.31 78.02
N VAL A 692 -13.83 8.04 78.37
CA VAL A 692 -14.33 7.65 79.69
C VAL A 692 -13.32 7.98 80.79
N LEU A 693 -12.03 7.71 80.59
CA LEU A 693 -10.98 8.09 81.54
C LEU A 693 -10.90 9.62 81.68
N SER A 694 -10.91 10.35 80.56
CA SER A 694 -10.95 11.82 80.55
C SER A 694 -12.13 12.36 81.36
N HIS A 695 -13.31 11.79 81.19
CA HIS A 695 -14.48 12.15 81.98
C HIS A 695 -14.24 11.89 83.47
N PHE A 696 -13.78 10.70 83.85
CA PHE A 696 -13.49 10.37 85.25
C PHE A 696 -12.52 11.37 85.87
N VAL A 697 -11.45 11.73 85.15
CA VAL A 697 -10.41 12.64 85.64
C VAL A 697 -10.87 14.09 85.76
N ASN A 698 -11.65 14.56 84.79
CA ASN A 698 -12.06 15.97 84.71
C ASN A 698 -13.33 16.26 85.53
N TYR A 699 -14.24 15.30 85.63
CA TYR A 699 -15.56 15.45 86.24
C TYR A 699 -15.83 14.39 87.32
N GLY A 700 -15.66 13.10 87.01
CA GLY A 700 -16.07 12.00 87.89
C GLY A 700 -15.46 12.05 89.30
N MET A 701 -14.16 12.38 89.42
CA MET A 701 -13.50 12.55 90.73
C MET A 701 -14.09 13.70 91.56
N LYS A 702 -14.53 14.80 90.93
CA LYS A 702 -15.16 15.94 91.62
C LYS A 702 -16.58 15.60 92.06
N GLU A 703 -17.29 14.84 91.25
CA GLU A 703 -18.65 14.36 91.53
C GLU A 703 -18.68 13.24 92.58
N GLY A 704 -17.51 12.70 92.95
CA GLY A 704 -17.41 11.59 93.90
C GLY A 704 -17.75 10.22 93.31
N ARG A 705 -17.78 10.07 91.97
CA ARG A 705 -18.10 8.81 91.31
C ARG A 705 -17.04 7.75 91.58
N ARG A 706 -17.48 6.53 91.93
CA ARG A 706 -16.57 5.42 92.22
C ARG A 706 -15.93 4.87 90.95
N GLY A 707 -14.63 5.09 90.79
CA GLY A 707 -13.85 4.69 89.60
C GLY A 707 -13.45 3.22 89.55
N CYS A 708 -13.33 2.56 90.70
CA CYS A 708 -13.00 1.14 90.79
C CYS A 708 -13.55 0.53 92.08
N GLU A 709 -13.63 -0.80 92.15
CA GLU A 709 -14.04 -1.50 93.35
C GLU A 709 -13.09 -1.25 94.54
N ALA A 710 -11.79 -1.14 94.29
CA ALA A 710 -10.78 -1.01 95.35
C ALA A 710 -10.73 0.36 96.05
N PHE A 711 -11.48 1.37 95.57
CA PHE A 711 -11.45 2.73 96.11
C PHE A 711 -12.84 3.37 96.12
N ASN A 712 -13.28 3.86 97.28
CA ASN A 712 -14.48 4.66 97.50
C ASN A 712 -14.10 5.95 98.24
N VAL A 713 -14.22 7.10 97.56
CA VAL A 713 -13.77 8.39 98.08
C VAL A 713 -14.50 8.83 99.35
N LEU A 714 -15.78 8.50 99.49
CA LEU A 714 -16.57 8.88 100.65
C LEU A 714 -16.12 8.07 101.87
N ILE A 715 -15.88 6.76 101.70
CA ILE A 715 -15.32 5.91 102.76
C ILE A 715 -13.91 6.37 103.13
N TYR A 716 -13.06 6.63 102.13
CA TYR A 716 -11.69 7.08 102.35
C TYR A 716 -11.64 8.43 103.11
N ARG A 717 -12.52 9.38 102.78
CA ARG A 717 -12.67 10.66 103.50
C ARG A 717 -13.08 10.45 104.96
N GLU A 718 -14.07 9.61 105.23
CA GLU A 718 -14.57 9.39 106.60
C GLU A 718 -13.59 8.60 107.48
N LYS A 719 -12.75 7.74 106.89
CA LYS A 719 -11.75 6.96 107.64
C LYS A 719 -10.44 7.70 107.90
N ASN A 720 -10.22 8.86 107.30
CA ASN A 720 -8.97 9.62 107.39
C ASN A 720 -9.25 11.07 107.85
N GLY A 721 -9.45 11.24 109.16
CA GLY A 721 -9.81 12.53 109.76
C GLY A 721 -8.78 13.64 109.53
N ASP A 722 -7.50 13.28 109.38
CA ASP A 722 -6.40 14.18 109.01
C ASP A 722 -6.61 14.78 107.60
N LEU A 723 -6.96 13.93 106.63
CA LEU A 723 -7.27 14.37 105.27
C LEU A 723 -8.58 15.15 105.21
N LYS A 724 -9.55 14.79 106.06
CA LYS A 724 -10.82 15.54 106.20
C LYS A 724 -10.61 16.96 106.66
N ALA A 725 -9.70 17.17 107.61
CA ALA A 725 -9.29 18.51 108.05
C ALA A 725 -8.51 19.26 106.96
N ALA A 726 -7.67 18.57 106.18
CA ALA A 726 -6.81 19.19 105.16
C ALA A 726 -7.54 19.56 103.85
N PHE A 727 -8.43 18.70 103.36
CA PHE A 727 -9.05 18.83 102.03
C PHE A 727 -10.53 19.25 102.08
N GLY A 728 -11.20 19.13 103.22
CA GLY A 728 -12.60 19.49 103.37
C GLY A 728 -13.50 18.74 102.38
N ASP A 729 -14.21 19.48 101.52
CA ASP A 729 -15.15 18.96 100.54
C ASP A 729 -14.55 18.78 99.13
N ASP A 730 -13.25 19.05 98.94
CA ASP A 730 -12.58 18.79 97.66
C ASP A 730 -12.31 17.29 97.48
N LEU A 731 -13.34 16.56 97.02
CA LEU A 731 -13.30 15.12 96.80
C LEU A 731 -12.14 14.70 95.88
N LYS A 732 -11.75 15.54 94.91
CA LYS A 732 -10.67 15.22 93.96
C LYS A 732 -9.31 15.08 94.67
N GLN A 733 -9.05 15.84 95.73
CA GLN A 733 -7.79 15.74 96.49
C GLN A 733 -7.64 14.40 97.21
N TYR A 734 -8.74 13.78 97.64
CA TYR A 734 -8.69 12.45 98.27
C TYR A 734 -8.29 11.36 97.28
N TYR A 735 -8.78 11.42 96.03
CA TYR A 735 -8.31 10.53 94.95
C TYR A 735 -6.81 10.71 94.71
N ILE A 736 -6.35 11.96 94.56
CA ILE A 736 -4.94 12.30 94.33
C ILE A 736 -4.06 11.81 95.49
N HIS A 737 -4.48 12.05 96.73
CA HIS A 737 -3.75 11.58 97.90
C HIS A 737 -3.64 10.06 97.92
N TYR A 738 -4.73 9.33 97.66
CA TYR A 738 -4.68 7.87 97.69
C TYR A 738 -3.74 7.29 96.63
N MET A 739 -3.76 7.85 95.42
CA MET A 739 -2.85 7.45 94.34
C MET A 739 -1.37 7.70 94.71
N ASN A 740 -1.06 8.87 95.28
CA ASN A 740 0.32 9.27 95.55
C ASN A 740 0.90 8.65 96.85
N TYR A 741 0.07 8.55 97.90
CA TYR A 741 0.49 8.21 99.26
C TYR A 741 -0.38 7.12 99.88
N GLY A 742 -1.71 7.30 99.89
CA GLY A 742 -2.61 6.51 100.74
C GLY A 742 -2.59 5.00 100.48
N LYS A 743 -2.38 4.58 99.23
CA LYS A 743 -2.22 3.17 98.88
C LYS A 743 -0.93 2.58 99.47
N LYS A 744 0.18 3.32 99.48
CA LYS A 744 1.47 2.90 100.07
C LYS A 744 1.42 2.91 101.60
N GLU A 745 0.68 3.84 102.18
CA GLU A 745 0.48 3.96 103.62
C GLU A 745 -0.48 2.91 104.20
N GLY A 746 -1.10 2.07 103.35
CA GLY A 746 -2.05 1.05 103.79
C GLY A 746 -3.37 1.61 104.33
N ARG A 747 -3.72 2.86 103.98
CA ARG A 747 -4.96 3.48 104.43
C ARG A 747 -6.17 2.75 103.84
N LYS A 748 -7.17 2.44 104.69
CA LYS A 748 -8.40 1.77 104.28
C LYS A 748 -9.20 2.66 103.33
N ALA A 749 -9.52 2.13 102.14
CA ALA A 749 -10.02 2.95 101.05
C ALA A 749 -11.27 2.42 100.33
N ALA A 750 -11.80 1.26 100.74
CA ALA A 750 -13.08 0.72 100.28
C ALA A 750 -13.77 0.00 101.42
#